data_AF-A0A3Q3FZS9-F1
#
_entry.id   AF-A0A3Q3FZS9-F1
#
_cell.length_a   1.000
_cell.length_b   1.000
_cell.length_c   1.000
_cell.angle_alpha   90.00
_cell.angle_beta   90.00
_cell.angle_gamma   90.00
#
_symmetry.space_group_name_H-M   'P 1'
#
loop_
_entity.id
_entity.type
_entity.pdbx_description
1 polymer ?
#
loop_
_entity_poly.entity_id
_entity_poly.type
_entity_poly.pdbx_seq_one_letter_code
_entity_poly.pdbx_strand_id
1 'polypeptide(L)'
;MTSSAKESNTHRGRYSEPVQNHWQKNIILFRYYQASVIFFLIDPHEYLNAFQVPTSNLINDEAGFPEFEFFDDQAMPRSNAPSGDALSVVKVDMCQSINKPNHYTVAYNIKNLVVRRGKQFVIRITFNRPIIKGDDFQVEFVIGSNPSPSKGTLLVVTFGDREGSSWSGTILEEQGESVILGITPTANAIVGKFRTYVAVIAGNSIQRTKRDARTDLYLLCNAWCPEDAVFLKDEAERKEYILNDNGIIFQGDVNAVSESDWVYGQFEMGILDACIYILDRSRIPISTRGNVVQLVRMASAMVNSQDDYGVLVGNWGGDFSMGKPPTSWTGSVQILLQYVNTGVPVCYAQCWVFAGVFNTLLRCLGIPARVITNFNSAHDNTGNLRTDLIFKMDGSPDRRHTTDSIWNYHCWNEVFINRHDLPPHCSGWQVVDATPQETSDGFYRCGPSSVNAIKDGLLCHPFDCGFVFAEVNSDVVYHKRDRYGTLSAFKVDKTYIGKLICTKAVGKYERLDITRNYKYLQGNTILLKNEKNQQCVNKLKDIYFLHLCPSLQVQMCQDVILAVDFQNQGDLPKTVQAHLSESVIFYTGVTANHFKDYDFTVTVPAHQSEKHLKEKEYLPHLGTQVSLRFVVTGQADEQSLTAIKVVELQTPHLTVEASGQLQVQKEMFVTASFTNPYSFPLQDVIVAIEGSGLISYKTRFYSVIEPQASYSWTESFIPRLEGQRRLVAVMVCSNLGRLGQSSLPAQRYKKNT
;
A
#
# COMPACT_ATOMS: atom_id res chain seq x y z
N MET A 1 35.57 -27.21 44.67
CA MET A 1 35.41 -27.35 46.13
C MET A 1 33.94 -27.11 46.43
N THR A 2 33.10 -27.96 47.02
CA THR A 2 33.13 -29.31 47.62
C THR A 2 31.63 -29.71 47.70
N SER A 3 31.20 -30.70 46.93
CA SER A 3 30.84 -32.08 47.36
C SER A 3 29.51 -32.25 48.11
N SER A 4 28.62 -33.09 47.58
CA SER A 4 28.30 -34.37 48.23
C SER A 4 27.58 -35.33 47.28
N ALA A 5 28.20 -36.48 47.03
CA ALA A 5 27.61 -37.65 46.41
C ALA A 5 26.88 -38.50 47.47
N LYS A 6 25.96 -39.37 47.04
CA LYS A 6 25.73 -40.68 47.66
C LYS A 6 25.03 -41.65 46.72
N GLU A 7 25.71 -42.77 46.50
CA GLU A 7 25.28 -44.00 45.83
C GLU A 7 24.34 -44.84 46.73
N SER A 8 23.52 -45.71 46.13
CA SER A 8 23.78 -47.18 46.10
C SER A 8 22.52 -48.05 45.97
N ASN A 9 22.64 -49.08 45.11
CA ASN A 9 22.20 -50.50 45.24
C ASN A 9 20.68 -50.86 45.23
N THR A 10 20.18 -52.00 44.71
CA THR A 10 20.66 -53.21 43.97
C THR A 10 19.44 -54.11 43.71
N HIS A 11 19.38 -54.86 42.59
CA HIS A 11 19.05 -56.33 42.46
C HIS A 11 18.50 -56.70 41.05
N ARG A 12 19.21 -57.51 40.26
CA ARG A 12 19.29 -59.00 40.14
C ARG A 12 18.34 -59.58 39.08
N GLY A 13 18.92 -60.29 38.09
CA GLY A 13 18.22 -61.24 37.22
C GLY A 13 18.97 -61.59 35.94
N ARG A 14 19.82 -62.63 35.96
CA ARG A 14 20.32 -63.32 34.75
C ARG A 14 19.21 -64.23 34.20
N TYR A 15 19.12 -64.41 32.87
CA TYR A 15 19.08 -65.73 32.21
C TYR A 15 19.14 -65.60 30.66
N SER A 16 20.01 -66.44 30.06
CA SER A 16 20.00 -67.05 28.72
C SER A 16 20.03 -66.20 27.43
N GLU A 17 21.17 -66.24 26.73
CA GLU A 17 21.28 -66.26 25.25
C GLU A 17 20.89 -67.65 24.71
N PRO A 18 20.35 -67.79 23.46
CA PRO A 18 21.23 -67.90 22.30
C PRO A 18 20.73 -67.27 20.97
N VAL A 19 21.69 -66.66 20.26
CA VAL A 19 21.94 -66.72 18.81
C VAL A 19 20.78 -67.12 17.89
N GLN A 20 20.18 -66.15 17.19
CA GLN A 20 19.70 -66.28 15.80
C GLN A 20 19.29 -64.91 15.23
N ASN A 21 20.11 -64.34 14.33
CA ASN A 21 19.73 -63.57 13.12
C ASN A 21 20.87 -62.66 12.63
N HIS A 22 21.94 -63.27 12.15
CA HIS A 22 22.95 -62.57 11.34
C HIS A 22 22.49 -62.29 9.89
N TRP A 23 21.26 -62.68 9.52
CA TRP A 23 20.69 -62.47 8.18
C TRP A 23 19.82 -61.21 8.03
N GLN A 24 19.42 -60.54 9.11
CA GLN A 24 18.62 -59.29 9.03
C GLN A 24 19.46 -58.01 8.96
N LYS A 25 20.76 -58.03 9.32
CA LYS A 25 21.64 -56.85 9.21
C LYS A 25 22.19 -56.61 7.80
N ASN A 26 22.32 -57.66 6.98
CA ASN A 26 22.83 -57.51 5.60
C ASN A 26 21.78 -57.04 4.59
N ILE A 27 20.48 -57.18 4.87
CA ILE A 27 19.41 -56.61 4.02
C ILE A 27 19.24 -55.10 4.26
N ILE A 28 19.55 -54.60 5.46
CA ILE A 28 19.47 -53.17 5.79
C ILE A 28 20.66 -52.40 5.21
N LEU A 29 21.87 -52.97 5.18
CA LEU A 29 23.02 -52.34 4.51
C LEU A 29 22.90 -52.33 2.98
N PHE A 30 22.28 -53.34 2.37
CA PHE A 30 22.09 -53.37 0.90
C PHE A 30 21.03 -52.36 0.42
N ARG A 31 20.01 -52.06 1.24
CA ARG A 31 19.03 -50.99 0.94
C ARG A 31 19.60 -49.58 1.13
N TYR A 32 20.57 -49.38 2.02
CA TYR A 32 21.25 -48.09 2.16
C TYR A 32 22.22 -47.81 1.00
N TYR A 33 22.88 -48.83 0.44
CA TYR A 33 23.78 -48.65 -0.69
C TYR A 33 23.07 -48.45 -2.04
N GLN A 34 21.89 -49.05 -2.27
CA GLN A 34 21.11 -48.73 -3.48
C GLN A 34 20.40 -47.37 -3.42
N ALA A 35 20.05 -46.87 -2.23
CA ALA A 35 19.53 -45.49 -2.08
C ALA A 35 20.63 -44.42 -2.29
N SER A 36 21.89 -44.75 -1.96
CA SER A 36 23.01 -43.81 -2.07
C SER A 36 23.56 -43.68 -3.50
N VAL A 37 23.26 -44.61 -4.41
CA VAL A 37 23.69 -44.55 -5.82
C VAL A 37 22.66 -43.87 -6.72
N ILE A 38 21.40 -43.74 -6.28
CA ILE A 38 20.37 -42.97 -7.00
C ILE A 38 20.50 -41.46 -6.74
N PHE A 39 21.14 -41.05 -5.63
CA PHE A 39 21.38 -39.64 -5.30
C PHE A 39 22.56 -38.99 -6.05
N PHE A 40 23.31 -39.74 -6.86
CA PHE A 40 24.43 -39.22 -7.66
C PHE A 40 24.12 -39.02 -9.15
N LEU A 41 22.85 -39.21 -9.56
CA LEU A 41 22.41 -39.04 -10.95
C LEU A 41 21.30 -37.98 -11.14
N ILE A 42 20.94 -37.24 -10.09
CA ILE A 42 19.97 -36.16 -10.19
C ILE A 42 20.67 -34.89 -9.69
N ASP A 43 20.71 -33.87 -10.55
CA ASP A 43 21.23 -32.56 -10.19
C ASP A 43 20.43 -32.03 -8.98
N PRO A 44 21.07 -31.63 -7.87
CA PRO A 44 20.37 -30.99 -6.74
C PRO A 44 19.52 -29.78 -7.16
N HIS A 45 19.88 -29.11 -8.27
CA HIS A 45 19.05 -28.06 -8.89
C HIS A 45 17.77 -28.60 -9.53
N GLU A 46 17.77 -29.80 -10.12
CA GLU A 46 16.57 -30.44 -10.68
C GLU A 46 15.61 -30.90 -9.57
N TYR A 47 16.12 -31.42 -8.46
CA TYR A 47 15.29 -31.89 -7.34
C TYR A 47 14.61 -30.72 -6.59
N LEU A 48 15.27 -29.57 -6.48
CA LEU A 48 14.68 -28.35 -5.91
C LEU A 48 13.68 -27.68 -6.86
N ASN A 49 13.88 -27.75 -8.18
CA ASN A 49 12.95 -27.21 -9.18
C ASN A 49 11.67 -28.06 -9.31
N ALA A 50 11.74 -29.38 -9.11
CA ALA A 50 10.59 -30.29 -9.25
C ALA A 50 9.44 -30.03 -8.24
N PHE A 51 9.74 -29.39 -7.09
CA PHE A 51 8.75 -29.09 -6.04
C PHE A 51 8.47 -27.59 -5.84
N GLN A 52 9.06 -26.71 -6.65
CA GLN A 52 8.76 -25.28 -6.56
C GLN A 52 7.34 -25.01 -7.03
N VAL A 53 6.52 -24.47 -6.12
CA VAL A 53 5.21 -23.93 -6.48
C VAL A 53 5.45 -22.76 -7.44
N PRO A 54 4.84 -22.73 -8.64
CA PRO A 54 5.04 -21.61 -9.56
C PRO A 54 4.60 -20.30 -8.92
N THR A 55 5.53 -19.36 -8.84
CA THR A 55 5.30 -18.01 -8.31
C THR A 55 5.46 -16.93 -9.36
N SER A 56 5.99 -17.21 -10.55
CA SER A 56 6.16 -16.18 -11.60
C SER A 56 5.32 -16.44 -12.84
N ASN A 57 4.74 -15.37 -13.41
CA ASN A 57 3.99 -15.40 -14.67
C ASN A 57 4.45 -14.32 -15.68
N LEU A 58 5.56 -13.63 -15.42
CA LEU A 58 6.23 -12.73 -16.37
C LEU A 58 7.43 -13.35 -17.09
N ILE A 59 8.02 -14.42 -16.55
CA ILE A 59 9.12 -15.12 -17.19
C ILE A 59 8.59 -15.84 -18.43
N ASN A 60 9.17 -15.53 -19.59
CA ASN A 60 8.99 -16.32 -20.81
C ASN A 60 9.72 -17.65 -20.63
N ASP A 61 9.07 -18.64 -20.03
CA ASP A 61 9.47 -20.03 -20.23
C ASP A 61 9.17 -20.37 -21.70
N GLU A 62 10.17 -20.18 -22.57
CA GLU A 62 10.14 -20.61 -23.98
C GLU A 62 10.11 -22.14 -24.10
N ALA A 63 10.55 -22.84 -23.05
CA ALA A 63 10.44 -24.30 -22.93
C ALA A 63 9.29 -24.65 -21.96
N GLY A 64 8.30 -25.44 -22.41
CA GLY A 64 7.47 -26.18 -21.44
C GLY A 64 6.05 -26.59 -21.83
N PHE A 65 5.42 -25.99 -22.84
CA PHE A 65 4.07 -26.42 -23.25
C PHE A 65 4.10 -27.08 -24.64
N PRO A 66 3.77 -28.39 -24.76
CA PRO A 66 4.07 -29.17 -25.95
C PRO A 66 3.17 -28.77 -27.13
N GLU A 67 3.78 -28.42 -28.27
CA GLU A 67 3.05 -28.14 -29.52
C GLU A 67 2.26 -29.36 -30.01
N PHE A 68 2.77 -30.57 -29.72
CA PHE A 68 2.13 -31.84 -30.08
C PHE A 68 2.12 -32.77 -28.88
N GLU A 69 0.98 -33.39 -28.61
CA GLU A 69 0.78 -34.33 -27.51
C GLU A 69 -0.10 -35.48 -28.00
N PHE A 70 0.26 -36.72 -27.68
CA PHE A 70 -0.52 -37.92 -28.02
C PHE A 70 -1.33 -38.36 -26.81
N PHE A 71 -2.55 -38.86 -27.03
CA PHE A 71 -3.30 -39.53 -25.97
C PHE A 71 -2.73 -40.93 -25.75
N ASP A 72 -2.45 -41.29 -24.49
CA ASP A 72 -1.81 -42.56 -24.09
C ASP A 72 -2.68 -43.81 -24.33
N ASP A 73 -3.94 -43.62 -24.74
CA ASP A 73 -4.99 -44.64 -24.66
C ASP A 73 -5.04 -45.59 -25.88
N GLN A 74 -4.22 -45.37 -26.92
CA GLN A 74 -4.24 -46.19 -28.15
C GLN A 74 -2.88 -46.32 -28.85
N ALA A 75 -2.61 -47.49 -29.43
CA ALA A 75 -1.35 -47.84 -30.10
C ALA A 75 -1.05 -46.93 -31.33
N MET A 76 0.21 -46.50 -31.46
CA MET A 76 0.67 -45.65 -32.56
C MET A 76 0.52 -46.34 -33.94
N PRO A 77 -0.21 -45.76 -34.91
CA PRO A 77 -0.11 -46.19 -36.30
C PRO A 77 1.28 -45.82 -36.84
N ARG A 78 1.99 -46.77 -37.47
CA ARG A 78 3.34 -46.54 -38.04
C ARG A 78 3.37 -45.61 -39.27
N SER A 79 2.22 -45.12 -39.73
CA SER A 79 2.14 -44.13 -40.80
C SER A 79 0.75 -43.49 -40.83
N ASN A 80 0.71 -42.16 -40.70
CA ASN A 80 0.15 -41.26 -41.71
C ASN A 80 0.60 -39.85 -41.31
N ALA A 81 1.36 -39.20 -42.19
CA ALA A 81 1.52 -37.75 -42.11
C ALA A 81 0.11 -37.12 -42.10
N PRO A 82 -0.13 -35.99 -41.39
CA PRO A 82 -1.40 -35.30 -41.46
C PRO A 82 -1.72 -35.06 -42.94
N SER A 83 -2.89 -35.50 -43.40
CA SER A 83 -3.36 -35.12 -44.73
C SER A 83 -3.41 -33.60 -44.81
N GLY A 84 -3.13 -33.01 -45.97
CA GLY A 84 -3.20 -31.55 -46.18
C GLY A 84 -4.57 -30.92 -45.87
N ASP A 85 -5.59 -31.73 -45.56
CA ASP A 85 -6.95 -31.35 -45.17
C ASP A 85 -7.17 -31.24 -43.65
N ALA A 86 -6.17 -31.51 -42.82
CA ALA A 86 -6.28 -31.38 -41.37
C ALA A 86 -6.53 -29.91 -40.97
N LEU A 87 -7.45 -29.69 -40.02
CA LEU A 87 -7.75 -28.35 -39.52
C LEU A 87 -6.49 -27.80 -38.80
N SER A 88 -6.10 -26.57 -39.13
CA SER A 88 -4.97 -25.90 -38.49
C SER A 88 -5.25 -24.42 -38.32
N VAL A 89 -4.68 -23.84 -37.27
CA VAL A 89 -4.88 -22.42 -36.92
C VAL A 89 -3.90 -21.57 -37.70
N VAL A 90 -4.42 -20.62 -38.48
CA VAL A 90 -3.64 -19.65 -39.26
C VAL A 90 -3.38 -18.38 -38.46
N LYS A 91 -4.40 -17.89 -37.75
CA LYS A 91 -4.31 -16.62 -37.01
C LYS A 91 -5.21 -16.61 -35.78
N VAL A 92 -4.72 -15.98 -34.72
CA VAL A 92 -5.50 -15.62 -33.53
C VAL A 92 -5.50 -14.10 -33.40
N ASP A 93 -6.69 -13.50 -33.39
CA ASP A 93 -6.90 -12.09 -33.10
C ASP A 93 -7.62 -11.96 -31.75
N MET A 94 -6.96 -11.29 -30.81
CA MET A 94 -7.50 -11.05 -29.46
C MET A 94 -8.57 -9.94 -29.41
N CYS A 95 -8.99 -9.41 -30.57
CA CYS A 95 -10.10 -8.45 -30.73
C CYS A 95 -10.03 -7.26 -29.76
N GLN A 96 -8.83 -6.70 -29.56
CA GLN A 96 -8.57 -5.71 -28.52
C GLN A 96 -9.45 -4.45 -28.63
N SER A 97 -9.76 -4.02 -29.85
CA SER A 97 -10.63 -2.87 -30.12
C SER A 97 -12.06 -3.05 -29.64
N ILE A 98 -12.54 -4.30 -29.57
CA ILE A 98 -13.87 -4.66 -29.04
C ILE A 98 -13.79 -4.87 -27.53
N ASN A 99 -12.78 -5.61 -27.07
CA ASN A 99 -12.70 -6.02 -25.67
C ASN A 99 -12.31 -4.89 -24.72
N LYS A 100 -11.29 -4.07 -25.04
CA LYS A 100 -10.78 -3.07 -24.09
C LYS A 100 -11.84 -2.04 -23.66
N PRO A 101 -12.69 -1.50 -24.56
CA PRO A 101 -13.80 -0.64 -24.15
C PRO A 101 -14.81 -1.36 -23.26
N ASN A 102 -15.20 -2.59 -23.61
CA ASN A 102 -16.16 -3.38 -22.85
C ASN A 102 -15.65 -3.78 -21.46
N HIS A 103 -14.34 -3.93 -21.27
CA HIS A 103 -13.73 -4.28 -19.98
C HIS A 103 -13.20 -3.09 -19.18
N TYR A 104 -13.38 -1.85 -19.68
CA TYR A 104 -12.84 -0.65 -19.03
C TYR A 104 -11.31 -0.72 -18.84
N THR A 105 -10.61 -1.14 -19.90
CA THR A 105 -9.14 -1.34 -19.92
C THR A 105 -8.45 -0.59 -21.06
N VAL A 106 -9.13 0.36 -21.73
CA VAL A 106 -8.56 1.18 -22.81
C VAL A 106 -7.37 2.02 -22.35
N ALA A 107 -7.37 2.49 -21.11
CA ALA A 107 -6.37 3.44 -20.61
C ALA A 107 -4.98 2.82 -20.47
N TYR A 108 -4.88 1.51 -20.18
CA TYR A 108 -3.61 0.79 -20.01
C TYR A 108 -2.74 0.94 -21.26
N ASN A 109 -1.57 1.55 -21.10
CA ASN A 109 -0.58 1.69 -22.15
C ASN A 109 0.19 0.37 -22.35
N ILE A 110 -0.49 -0.63 -22.90
CA ILE A 110 0.03 -1.99 -23.10
C ILE A 110 -0.46 -2.59 -24.42
N LYS A 111 0.44 -3.34 -25.07
CA LYS A 111 0.19 -3.94 -26.39
C LYS A 111 -0.74 -5.15 -26.35
N ASN A 112 -0.74 -5.89 -25.24
CA ASN A 112 -1.53 -7.10 -25.05
C ASN A 112 -2.97 -6.80 -24.65
N LEU A 113 -3.83 -7.82 -24.74
CA LEU A 113 -5.21 -7.73 -24.28
C LEU A 113 -5.24 -7.71 -22.75
N VAL A 114 -6.01 -6.77 -22.18
CA VAL A 114 -6.31 -6.69 -20.76
C VAL A 114 -7.82 -6.79 -20.58
N VAL A 115 -8.28 -7.77 -19.81
CA VAL A 115 -9.69 -8.01 -19.50
C VAL A 115 -9.87 -8.22 -18.00
N ARG A 116 -11.12 -8.33 -17.57
CA ARG A 116 -11.50 -8.49 -16.16
C ARG A 116 -12.30 -9.78 -16.01
N ARG A 117 -12.04 -10.53 -14.95
CA ARG A 117 -12.69 -11.82 -14.66
C ARG A 117 -14.20 -11.68 -14.46
N GLY A 118 -14.98 -12.76 -14.62
CA GLY A 118 -16.44 -12.70 -14.51
C GLY A 118 -17.15 -11.94 -15.65
N LYS A 119 -16.45 -11.62 -16.75
CA LYS A 119 -17.04 -10.95 -17.91
C LYS A 119 -16.54 -11.59 -19.20
N GLN A 120 -17.46 -11.81 -20.15
CA GLN A 120 -17.14 -12.35 -21.46
C GLN A 120 -16.26 -11.40 -22.27
N PHE A 121 -15.18 -11.92 -22.84
CA PHE A 121 -14.41 -11.28 -23.90
C PHE A 121 -14.48 -12.12 -25.18
N VAL A 122 -14.13 -11.53 -26.33
CA VAL A 122 -14.18 -12.21 -27.62
C VAL A 122 -12.80 -12.40 -28.23
N ILE A 123 -12.58 -13.51 -28.92
CA ILE A 123 -11.40 -13.71 -29.78
C ILE A 123 -11.86 -14.20 -31.15
N ARG A 124 -11.07 -13.93 -32.18
CA ARG A 124 -11.29 -14.47 -33.52
C ARG A 124 -10.18 -15.44 -33.88
N ILE A 125 -10.56 -16.64 -34.28
CA ILE A 125 -9.63 -17.64 -34.78
C ILE A 125 -9.89 -17.83 -36.27
N THR A 126 -8.84 -17.75 -37.07
CA THR A 126 -8.89 -18.07 -38.50
C THR A 126 -8.15 -19.38 -38.72
N PHE A 127 -8.84 -20.33 -39.33
CA PHE A 127 -8.30 -21.64 -39.69
C PHE A 127 -7.86 -21.67 -41.16
N ASN A 128 -7.23 -22.77 -41.58
CA ASN A 128 -6.85 -23.01 -42.98
C ASN A 128 -8.04 -23.37 -43.90
N ARG A 129 -9.18 -23.74 -43.31
CA ARG A 129 -10.45 -24.05 -44.00
C ARG A 129 -11.63 -23.77 -43.06
N PRO A 130 -12.87 -23.65 -43.56
CA PRO A 130 -14.07 -23.63 -42.71
C PRO A 130 -14.15 -24.85 -41.79
N ILE A 131 -14.70 -24.66 -40.60
CA ILE A 131 -14.95 -25.74 -39.64
C ILE A 131 -16.09 -26.61 -40.17
N ILE A 132 -15.94 -27.92 -40.09
CA ILE A 132 -16.97 -28.89 -40.46
C ILE A 132 -17.39 -29.73 -39.26
N LYS A 133 -18.55 -30.38 -39.37
CA LYS A 133 -19.04 -31.30 -38.35
C LYS A 133 -18.03 -32.45 -38.14
N GLY A 134 -17.44 -32.52 -36.96
CA GLY A 134 -16.43 -33.51 -36.59
C GLY A 134 -15.05 -32.92 -36.27
N ASP A 135 -14.81 -31.65 -36.63
CA ASP A 135 -13.66 -30.92 -36.12
C ASP A 135 -13.85 -30.62 -34.61
N ASP A 136 -12.80 -30.82 -33.81
CA ASP A 136 -12.78 -30.45 -32.39
C ASP A 136 -11.56 -29.55 -32.13
N PHE A 137 -11.78 -28.46 -31.41
CA PHE A 137 -10.74 -27.53 -31.00
C PHE A 137 -11.07 -26.93 -29.63
N GLN A 138 -10.02 -26.45 -28.95
CA GLN A 138 -10.12 -25.80 -27.65
C GLN A 138 -9.17 -24.60 -27.57
N VAL A 139 -9.46 -23.68 -26.66
CA VAL A 139 -8.55 -22.59 -26.30
C VAL A 139 -8.00 -22.88 -24.92
N GLU A 140 -6.68 -22.83 -24.78
CA GLU A 140 -5.98 -23.11 -23.54
C GLU A 140 -5.34 -21.83 -23.00
N PHE A 141 -5.63 -21.51 -21.74
CA PHE A 141 -4.96 -20.44 -21.00
C PHE A 141 -4.06 -21.05 -19.94
N VAL A 142 -2.78 -20.71 -19.97
CA VAL A 142 -1.78 -21.22 -19.03
C VAL A 142 -1.04 -20.10 -18.31
N ILE A 143 -0.78 -20.29 -17.02
CA ILE A 143 -0.10 -19.31 -16.16
C ILE A 143 0.89 -20.03 -15.23
N GLY A 144 2.08 -19.46 -15.07
CA GLY A 144 3.17 -20.09 -14.32
C GLY A 144 3.98 -21.10 -15.13
N SER A 145 5.10 -21.56 -14.56
CA SER A 145 6.05 -22.49 -15.17
C SER A 145 5.55 -23.95 -15.20
N ASN A 146 4.72 -24.37 -14.24
CA ASN A 146 4.15 -25.72 -14.16
C ASN A 146 2.61 -25.66 -14.11
N PRO A 147 1.94 -25.34 -15.24
CA PRO A 147 0.50 -25.16 -15.29
C PRO A 147 -0.22 -26.51 -15.14
N SER A 148 -1.29 -26.53 -14.35
CA SER A 148 -2.07 -27.74 -14.07
C SER A 148 -3.57 -27.43 -13.93
N PRO A 149 -4.48 -28.27 -14.46
CA PRO A 149 -5.92 -28.11 -14.29
C PRO A 149 -6.35 -28.13 -12.82
N SER A 150 -5.76 -29.00 -12.00
CA SER A 150 -6.13 -29.14 -10.58
C SER A 150 -5.75 -27.92 -9.73
N LYS A 151 -4.80 -27.11 -10.21
CA LYS A 151 -4.39 -25.84 -9.58
C LYS A 151 -5.09 -24.62 -10.19
N GLY A 152 -5.94 -24.81 -11.20
CA GLY A 152 -6.56 -23.74 -11.97
C GLY A 152 -5.56 -22.90 -12.77
N THR A 153 -4.37 -23.46 -13.08
CA THR A 153 -3.28 -22.76 -13.81
C THR A 153 -3.12 -23.22 -15.26
N LEU A 154 -3.86 -24.27 -15.66
CA LEU A 154 -4.19 -24.63 -17.05
C LEU A 154 -5.72 -24.65 -17.17
N LEU A 155 -6.27 -23.80 -18.03
CA LEU A 155 -7.71 -23.67 -18.27
C LEU A 155 -7.96 -24.06 -19.72
N VAL A 156 -8.74 -25.12 -19.92
CA VAL A 156 -9.20 -25.57 -21.23
C VAL A 156 -10.61 -25.03 -21.46
N VAL A 157 -10.83 -24.30 -22.54
CA VAL A 157 -12.14 -23.76 -22.93
C VAL A 157 -12.58 -24.46 -24.20
N THR A 158 -13.71 -25.15 -24.12
CA THR A 158 -14.33 -25.90 -25.22
C THR A 158 -15.57 -25.17 -25.73
N PHE A 159 -16.02 -25.53 -26.93
CA PHE A 159 -17.10 -24.81 -27.64
C PHE A 159 -18.21 -25.72 -28.18
N GLY A 160 -18.13 -27.03 -27.92
CA GLY A 160 -19.15 -28.03 -28.25
C GLY A 160 -19.66 -28.76 -27.00
N ASP A 161 -20.09 -30.00 -27.14
CA ASP A 161 -20.67 -30.80 -26.03
C ASP A 161 -19.63 -31.29 -25.01
N ARG A 162 -18.34 -31.18 -25.31
CA ARG A 162 -17.26 -31.60 -24.42
C ARG A 162 -17.14 -30.62 -23.25
N GLU A 163 -17.22 -31.15 -22.03
CA GLU A 163 -17.01 -30.34 -20.83
C GLU A 163 -15.58 -29.76 -20.81
N GLY A 164 -15.51 -28.44 -20.65
CA GLY A 164 -14.27 -27.72 -20.46
C GLY A 164 -13.90 -27.56 -18.99
N SER A 165 -12.96 -26.67 -18.74
CA SER A 165 -12.62 -26.20 -17.40
C SER A 165 -13.68 -25.22 -16.85
N SER A 166 -13.37 -24.55 -15.74
CA SER A 166 -14.27 -23.57 -15.11
C SER A 166 -14.65 -22.36 -15.98
N TRP A 167 -13.89 -22.05 -17.04
CA TRP A 167 -14.19 -20.96 -17.96
C TRP A 167 -15.12 -21.46 -19.06
N SER A 168 -16.20 -20.71 -19.34
CA SER A 168 -17.14 -21.09 -20.39
C SER A 168 -16.77 -20.51 -21.75
N GLY A 169 -17.07 -21.28 -22.80
CA GLY A 169 -16.88 -20.92 -24.21
C GLY A 169 -18.18 -20.98 -25.00
N THR A 170 -18.36 -20.08 -25.96
CA THR A 170 -19.49 -20.13 -26.91
C THR A 170 -19.04 -19.64 -28.28
N ILE A 171 -19.48 -20.32 -29.35
CA ILE A 171 -19.29 -19.83 -30.71
C ILE A 171 -20.35 -18.74 -30.96
N LEU A 172 -19.89 -17.52 -31.21
CA LEU A 172 -20.78 -16.36 -31.43
C LEU A 172 -21.09 -16.15 -32.91
N GLU A 173 -20.11 -16.43 -33.77
CA GLU A 173 -20.23 -16.24 -35.21
C GLU A 173 -19.29 -17.20 -35.95
N GLU A 174 -19.77 -17.77 -37.05
CA GLU A 174 -18.98 -18.55 -38.00
C GLU A 174 -19.07 -17.90 -39.38
N GLN A 175 -17.92 -17.50 -39.93
CA GLN A 175 -17.86 -16.83 -41.23
C GLN A 175 -16.67 -17.35 -42.04
N GLY A 176 -16.97 -18.22 -43.02
CA GLY A 176 -15.95 -18.84 -43.85
C GLY A 176 -14.95 -19.63 -43.00
N GLU A 177 -13.68 -19.23 -43.06
CA GLU A 177 -12.56 -19.85 -42.31
C GLU A 177 -12.38 -19.29 -40.90
N SER A 178 -13.17 -18.27 -40.52
CA SER A 178 -13.02 -17.59 -39.24
C SER A 178 -14.21 -17.84 -38.31
N VAL A 179 -13.90 -18.02 -37.02
CA VAL A 179 -14.90 -18.09 -35.95
C VAL A 179 -14.64 -17.04 -34.89
N ILE A 180 -15.71 -16.45 -34.37
CA ILE A 180 -15.66 -15.56 -33.21
C ILE A 180 -16.14 -16.34 -32.00
N LEU A 181 -15.32 -16.35 -30.97
CA LEU A 181 -15.55 -17.09 -29.74
C LEU A 181 -15.76 -16.13 -28.59
N GLY A 182 -16.81 -16.36 -27.80
CA GLY A 182 -17.02 -15.72 -26.50
C GLY A 182 -16.44 -16.60 -25.40
N ILE A 183 -15.60 -16.02 -24.54
CA ILE A 183 -14.95 -16.72 -23.43
C ILE A 183 -15.24 -15.97 -22.13
N THR A 184 -15.77 -16.66 -21.11
CA THR A 184 -16.13 -16.05 -19.82
C THR A 184 -15.33 -16.70 -18.67
N PRO A 185 -14.33 -16.01 -18.12
CA PRO A 185 -13.67 -16.42 -16.88
C PRO A 185 -14.62 -16.37 -15.68
N THR A 186 -14.43 -17.27 -14.70
CA THR A 186 -15.16 -17.19 -13.43
C THR A 186 -14.83 -15.90 -12.66
N ALA A 187 -15.74 -15.44 -11.80
CA ALA A 187 -15.54 -14.23 -11.00
C ALA A 187 -14.43 -14.35 -9.93
N ASN A 188 -13.95 -15.56 -9.65
CA ASN A 188 -12.82 -15.85 -8.76
C ASN A 188 -11.56 -16.30 -9.50
N ALA A 189 -11.51 -16.18 -10.83
CA ALA A 189 -10.36 -16.58 -11.62
C ALA A 189 -9.06 -15.88 -11.15
N ILE A 190 -7.94 -16.58 -11.33
CA ILE A 190 -6.59 -16.12 -10.99
C ILE A 190 -6.30 -14.80 -11.71
N VAL A 191 -5.81 -13.81 -10.96
CA VAL A 191 -5.33 -12.54 -11.51
C VAL A 191 -3.89 -12.70 -11.98
N GLY A 192 -3.59 -12.25 -13.20
CA GLY A 192 -2.24 -12.33 -13.75
C GLY A 192 -2.17 -12.30 -15.27
N LYS A 193 -0.98 -12.64 -15.78
CA LYS A 193 -0.69 -12.77 -17.21
C LYS A 193 -0.74 -14.23 -17.62
N PHE A 194 -1.61 -14.56 -18.57
CA PHE A 194 -1.78 -15.88 -19.15
C PHE A 194 -1.16 -15.93 -20.54
N ARG A 195 -0.56 -17.07 -20.88
CA ARG A 195 -0.23 -17.45 -22.25
C ARG A 195 -1.45 -18.12 -22.87
N THR A 196 -1.72 -17.85 -24.14
CA THR A 196 -2.89 -18.38 -24.85
C THR A 196 -2.46 -19.29 -26.00
N TYR A 197 -3.06 -20.48 -26.05
CA TYR A 197 -2.89 -21.45 -27.12
C TYR A 197 -4.24 -21.84 -27.70
N VAL A 198 -4.26 -22.20 -28.98
CA VAL A 198 -5.41 -22.86 -29.61
C VAL A 198 -4.96 -24.26 -29.97
N ALA A 199 -5.70 -25.26 -29.52
CA ALA A 199 -5.40 -26.66 -29.75
C ALA A 199 -6.48 -27.29 -30.63
N VAL A 200 -6.07 -27.89 -31.74
CA VAL A 200 -6.92 -28.71 -32.61
C VAL A 200 -6.75 -30.17 -32.18
N ILE A 201 -7.86 -30.87 -31.96
CA ILE A 201 -7.88 -32.28 -31.62
C ILE A 201 -8.05 -33.06 -32.92
N ALA A 202 -7.03 -33.84 -33.28
CA ALA A 202 -7.01 -34.64 -34.50
C ALA A 202 -6.67 -36.11 -34.18
N GLY A 203 -7.67 -36.98 -34.27
CA GLY A 203 -7.53 -38.40 -33.92
C GLY A 203 -7.07 -38.56 -32.48
N ASN A 204 -5.91 -39.20 -32.29
CA ASN A 204 -5.32 -39.43 -30.96
C ASN A 204 -4.26 -38.38 -30.57
N SER A 205 -4.35 -37.17 -31.12
CA SER A 205 -3.36 -36.12 -30.85
C SER A 205 -3.99 -34.75 -30.64
N ILE A 206 -3.31 -33.94 -29.85
CA ILE A 206 -3.55 -32.52 -29.68
C ILE A 206 -2.43 -31.78 -30.43
N GLN A 207 -2.83 -30.93 -31.37
CA GLN A 207 -1.92 -30.02 -32.08
C GLN A 207 -2.21 -28.58 -31.67
N ARG A 208 -1.24 -27.94 -31.02
CA ARG A 208 -1.34 -26.57 -30.51
C ARG A 208 -0.68 -25.57 -31.45
N THR A 209 -1.15 -24.32 -31.39
CA THR A 209 -0.42 -23.18 -31.96
C THR A 209 0.95 -23.03 -31.32
N LYS A 210 1.92 -22.52 -32.09
CA LYS A 210 3.21 -22.09 -31.53
C LYS A 210 3.01 -20.98 -30.49
N ARG A 211 3.97 -20.86 -29.56
CA ARG A 211 4.02 -19.75 -28.60
C ARG A 211 4.01 -18.39 -29.33
N ASP A 212 3.04 -17.53 -29.03
CA ASP A 212 2.97 -16.15 -29.55
C ASP A 212 2.75 -15.14 -28.42
N ALA A 213 3.77 -14.35 -28.07
CA ALA A 213 3.67 -13.35 -27.01
C ALA A 213 2.62 -12.25 -27.26
N ARG A 214 2.15 -12.09 -28.50
CA ARG A 214 1.12 -11.11 -28.86
C ARG A 214 -0.28 -11.55 -28.42
N THR A 215 -0.49 -12.84 -28.18
CA THR A 215 -1.77 -13.38 -27.71
C THR A 215 -1.87 -13.47 -26.19
N ASP A 216 -0.82 -13.09 -25.45
CA ASP A 216 -0.87 -13.08 -23.98
C ASP A 216 -2.02 -12.21 -23.46
N LEU A 217 -2.65 -12.68 -22.40
CA LEU A 217 -3.86 -12.12 -21.81
C LEU A 217 -3.59 -11.69 -20.36
N TYR A 218 -3.83 -10.42 -20.05
CA TYR A 218 -3.88 -9.96 -18.67
C TYR A 218 -5.33 -10.07 -18.16
N LEU A 219 -5.52 -10.81 -17.07
CA LEU A 219 -6.80 -10.95 -16.40
C LEU A 219 -6.75 -10.27 -15.02
N LEU A 220 -7.64 -9.30 -14.80
CA LEU A 220 -7.70 -8.48 -13.59
C LEU A 220 -8.96 -8.76 -12.75
N CYS A 221 -8.99 -8.26 -11.52
CA CYS A 221 -10.21 -8.18 -10.71
C CYS A 221 -11.29 -7.32 -11.40
N ASN A 222 -12.55 -7.57 -11.07
CA ASN A 222 -13.69 -6.96 -11.74
C ASN A 222 -14.71 -6.33 -10.80
N ALA A 223 -14.53 -5.05 -10.49
CA ALA A 223 -15.51 -4.29 -9.72
C ALA A 223 -16.86 -4.06 -10.44
N TRP A 224 -17.00 -4.48 -11.70
CA TRP A 224 -18.27 -4.42 -12.45
C TRP A 224 -19.05 -5.74 -12.43
N CYS A 225 -18.48 -6.83 -11.91
CA CYS A 225 -19.13 -8.14 -11.82
C CYS A 225 -19.71 -8.34 -10.42
N PRO A 226 -21.04 -8.47 -10.25
CA PRO A 226 -21.68 -8.70 -8.94
C PRO A 226 -21.18 -9.93 -8.17
N GLU A 227 -20.70 -10.93 -8.89
CA GLU A 227 -20.17 -12.19 -8.35
C GLU A 227 -18.70 -12.08 -7.92
N ASP A 228 -18.00 -11.02 -8.30
CA ASP A 228 -16.61 -10.77 -7.89
C ASP A 228 -16.60 -10.17 -6.48
N ALA A 229 -15.70 -10.66 -5.62
CA ALA A 229 -15.52 -10.15 -4.26
C ALA A 229 -15.19 -8.64 -4.21
N VAL A 230 -14.69 -8.05 -5.29
CA VAL A 230 -14.41 -6.59 -5.37
C VAL A 230 -15.54 -5.77 -6.00
N PHE A 231 -16.73 -6.35 -6.17
CA PHE A 231 -17.86 -5.65 -6.78
C PHE A 231 -18.17 -4.34 -6.06
N LEU A 232 -18.19 -3.25 -6.83
CA LEU A 232 -18.59 -1.94 -6.33
C LEU A 232 -19.75 -1.41 -7.18
N LYS A 233 -20.93 -1.36 -6.57
CA LYS A 233 -22.17 -1.06 -7.29
C LYS A 233 -22.18 0.34 -7.90
N ASP A 234 -21.66 1.33 -7.18
CA ASP A 234 -21.73 2.73 -7.59
C ASP A 234 -20.77 3.03 -8.76
N GLU A 235 -21.28 3.67 -9.81
CA GLU A 235 -20.49 3.99 -11.00
C GLU A 235 -19.51 5.14 -10.77
N ALA A 236 -19.90 6.17 -10.01
CA ALA A 236 -19.04 7.30 -9.70
C ALA A 236 -17.87 6.86 -8.80
N GLU A 237 -18.13 5.98 -7.83
CA GLU A 237 -17.10 5.38 -7.00
C GLU A 237 -16.16 4.48 -7.81
N ARG A 238 -16.64 3.67 -8.76
CA ARG A 238 -15.76 2.91 -9.67
C ARG A 238 -14.87 3.83 -10.53
N LYS A 239 -15.42 4.95 -11.00
CA LYS A 239 -14.64 5.95 -11.72
C LYS A 239 -13.54 6.54 -10.84
N GLU A 240 -13.82 6.84 -9.57
CA GLU A 240 -12.84 7.41 -8.65
C GLU A 240 -11.82 6.37 -8.14
N TYR A 241 -12.27 5.21 -7.69
CA TYR A 241 -11.45 4.26 -6.93
C TYR A 241 -10.76 3.21 -7.79
N ILE A 242 -10.97 3.23 -9.12
CA ILE A 242 -10.30 2.33 -10.08
C ILE A 242 -9.74 3.12 -11.27
N LEU A 243 -10.58 3.93 -11.92
CA LEU A 243 -10.24 4.58 -13.20
C LEU A 243 -9.53 5.93 -13.04
N ASN A 244 -9.57 6.55 -11.86
CA ASN A 244 -8.84 7.78 -11.60
C ASN A 244 -7.37 7.46 -11.29
N ASP A 245 -6.46 8.02 -12.07
CA ASP A 245 -5.02 7.84 -12.01
C ASP A 245 -4.28 8.98 -11.30
N ASN A 246 -5.04 9.89 -10.70
CA ASN A 246 -4.56 11.00 -9.88
C ASN A 246 -5.24 10.95 -8.51
N GLY A 247 -4.53 11.38 -7.48
CA GLY A 247 -5.00 11.43 -6.10
C GLY A 247 -4.63 12.71 -5.39
N ILE A 248 -5.26 12.93 -4.23
CA ILE A 248 -4.86 13.92 -3.23
C ILE A 248 -4.64 13.13 -1.94
N ILE A 249 -3.50 13.37 -1.29
CA ILE A 249 -3.16 12.85 0.02
C ILE A 249 -3.11 14.04 0.98
N PHE A 250 -3.82 13.94 2.09
CA PHE A 250 -3.86 15.00 3.10
C PHE A 250 -2.72 14.82 4.09
N GLN A 251 -2.14 15.93 4.56
CA GLN A 251 -0.96 15.95 5.43
C GLN A 251 -1.05 17.12 6.42
N GLY A 252 -0.07 17.27 7.31
CA GLY A 252 0.05 18.39 8.25
C GLY A 252 -0.66 18.17 9.59
N ASP A 253 -1.24 19.24 10.15
CA ASP A 253 -1.97 19.21 11.43
C ASP A 253 -3.49 19.23 11.21
N VAL A 254 -4.26 18.68 12.15
CA VAL A 254 -5.73 18.66 12.09
C VAL A 254 -6.37 20.05 11.93
N ASN A 255 -5.70 21.10 12.41
CA ASN A 255 -6.19 22.49 12.31
C ASN A 255 -5.62 23.24 11.09
N ALA A 256 -4.67 22.63 10.37
CA ALA A 256 -3.97 23.21 9.23
C ALA A 256 -3.64 22.10 8.21
N VAL A 257 -4.69 21.46 7.70
CA VAL A 257 -4.56 20.36 6.75
C VAL A 257 -3.98 20.88 5.44
N SER A 258 -2.90 20.26 4.99
CA SER A 258 -2.30 20.49 3.68
C SER A 258 -2.70 19.38 2.70
N GLU A 259 -2.63 19.70 1.42
CA GLU A 259 -2.96 18.80 0.32
C GLU A 259 -1.72 18.50 -0.49
N SER A 260 -1.48 17.23 -0.79
CA SER A 260 -0.42 16.79 -1.68
C SER A 260 -1.03 15.98 -2.83
N ASP A 261 -0.95 16.49 -4.05
CA ASP A 261 -1.33 15.71 -5.22
C ASP A 261 -0.36 14.54 -5.44
N TRP A 262 -0.89 13.42 -5.93
CA TRP A 262 -0.13 12.22 -6.19
C TRP A 262 -0.51 11.60 -7.54
N VAL A 263 0.49 11.35 -8.38
CA VAL A 263 0.28 10.63 -9.65
C VAL A 263 0.32 9.12 -9.37
N TYR A 264 -0.85 8.47 -9.32
CA TYR A 264 -0.90 7.01 -9.23
C TYR A 264 -0.36 6.38 -10.51
N GLY A 265 -0.87 6.83 -11.67
CA GLY A 265 -0.33 6.42 -12.97
C GLY A 265 -0.43 4.93 -13.28
N GLN A 266 -1.46 4.24 -12.77
CA GLN A 266 -1.65 2.78 -12.95
C GLN A 266 -1.78 2.33 -14.42
N PHE A 267 -2.00 3.28 -15.33
CA PHE A 267 -2.15 3.04 -16.76
C PHE A 267 -0.92 3.41 -17.59
N GLU A 268 0.15 3.88 -16.95
CA GLU A 268 1.40 4.19 -17.62
C GLU A 268 2.12 2.93 -18.07
N MET A 269 2.98 3.08 -19.08
CA MET A 269 3.69 1.97 -19.69
C MET A 269 4.56 1.25 -18.66
N GLY A 270 4.49 -0.08 -18.62
CA GLY A 270 5.26 -0.92 -17.70
C GLY A 270 4.69 -1.03 -16.29
N ILE A 271 3.69 -0.23 -15.89
CA ILE A 271 3.15 -0.28 -14.52
C ILE A 271 2.35 -1.54 -14.25
N LEU A 272 1.56 -2.03 -15.20
CA LEU A 272 0.86 -3.30 -15.04
C LEU A 272 1.83 -4.47 -14.90
N ASP A 273 2.90 -4.50 -15.69
CA ASP A 273 3.95 -5.51 -15.56
C ASP A 273 4.69 -5.39 -14.22
N ALA A 274 4.99 -4.17 -13.75
CA ALA A 274 5.58 -3.96 -12.43
C ALA A 274 4.67 -4.49 -11.31
N CYS A 275 3.36 -4.29 -11.41
CA CYS A 275 2.39 -4.81 -10.43
C CYS A 275 2.39 -6.34 -10.39
N ILE A 276 2.42 -6.99 -11.55
CA ILE A 276 2.49 -8.45 -11.63
C ILE A 276 3.86 -8.95 -11.13
N TYR A 277 4.95 -8.24 -11.42
CA TYR A 277 6.30 -8.57 -10.92
C TYR A 277 6.37 -8.54 -9.39
N ILE A 278 5.71 -7.58 -8.75
CA ILE A 278 5.61 -7.51 -7.29
C ILE A 278 4.90 -8.76 -6.74
N LEU A 279 3.81 -9.20 -7.36
CA LEU A 279 3.15 -10.45 -6.97
C LEU A 279 4.06 -11.66 -7.17
N ASP A 280 4.90 -11.67 -8.21
CA ASP A 280 5.86 -12.74 -8.45
C ASP A 280 6.96 -12.79 -7.39
N ARG A 281 7.46 -11.62 -6.98
CA ARG A 281 8.46 -11.45 -5.92
C ARG A 281 7.95 -11.84 -4.54
N SER A 282 6.63 -11.72 -4.31
CA SER A 282 5.98 -12.11 -3.05
C SER A 282 6.01 -13.60 -2.73
N ARG A 283 6.36 -14.43 -3.74
CA ARG A 283 6.38 -15.89 -3.65
C ARG A 283 5.05 -16.52 -3.23
N ILE A 284 3.92 -15.79 -3.33
CA ILE A 284 2.60 -16.43 -3.18
C ILE A 284 2.35 -17.38 -4.35
N PRO A 285 1.79 -18.56 -4.08
CA PRO A 285 1.35 -19.47 -5.13
C PRO A 285 0.45 -18.76 -6.14
N ILE A 286 0.69 -18.94 -7.45
CA ILE A 286 -0.18 -18.35 -8.49
C ILE A 286 -1.65 -18.76 -8.29
N SER A 287 -1.89 -20.00 -7.85
CA SER A 287 -3.23 -20.55 -7.60
C SER A 287 -4.03 -19.77 -6.55
N THR A 288 -3.39 -18.99 -5.67
CA THR A 288 -4.09 -18.20 -4.65
C THR A 288 -4.42 -16.79 -5.11
N ARG A 289 -3.90 -16.32 -6.25
CA ARG A 289 -4.12 -14.94 -6.74
C ARG A 289 -5.56 -14.66 -7.17
N GLY A 290 -6.43 -15.66 -7.18
CA GLY A 290 -7.88 -15.48 -7.31
C GLY A 290 -8.55 -14.98 -6.02
N ASN A 291 -7.93 -15.21 -4.85
CA ASN A 291 -8.42 -14.76 -3.56
C ASN A 291 -7.91 -13.35 -3.25
N VAL A 292 -8.81 -12.36 -3.32
CA VAL A 292 -8.45 -10.94 -3.13
C VAL A 292 -7.99 -10.63 -1.69
N VAL A 293 -8.50 -11.33 -0.68
CA VAL A 293 -8.09 -11.11 0.73
C VAL A 293 -6.62 -11.46 0.91
N GLN A 294 -6.20 -12.61 0.38
CA GLN A 294 -4.80 -13.04 0.42
C GLN A 294 -3.90 -12.17 -0.46
N LEU A 295 -4.37 -11.81 -1.66
CA LEU A 295 -3.62 -10.97 -2.58
C LEU A 295 -3.33 -9.59 -1.98
N VAL A 296 -4.32 -8.95 -1.36
CA VAL A 296 -4.13 -7.62 -0.76
C VAL A 296 -3.26 -7.69 0.51
N ARG A 297 -3.44 -8.70 1.35
CA ARG A 297 -2.58 -8.90 2.55
C ARG A 297 -1.12 -9.12 2.17
N MET A 298 -0.87 -9.84 1.10
CA MET A 298 0.50 -10.01 0.60
C MET A 298 1.04 -8.73 -0.04
N ALA A 299 0.20 -8.03 -0.79
CA ALA A 299 0.60 -6.79 -1.44
C ALA A 299 1.00 -5.71 -0.41
N SER A 300 0.36 -5.66 0.78
CA SER A 300 0.77 -4.72 1.83
C SER A 300 2.18 -5.04 2.39
N ALA A 301 2.54 -6.32 2.50
CA ALA A 301 3.89 -6.76 2.86
C ALA A 301 4.91 -6.35 1.80
N MET A 302 4.62 -6.63 0.52
CA MET A 302 5.58 -6.44 -0.57
C MET A 302 5.86 -4.99 -0.94
N VAL A 303 5.02 -4.05 -0.55
CA VAL A 303 5.27 -2.64 -0.83
C VAL A 303 6.40 -2.10 0.07
N ASN A 304 6.63 -2.69 1.25
CA ASN A 304 7.80 -2.35 2.08
C ASN A 304 8.93 -3.39 1.96
N SER A 305 10.15 -2.98 2.31
CA SER A 305 11.34 -3.79 2.10
C SER A 305 11.84 -4.56 3.31
N GLN A 306 11.16 -4.52 4.46
CA GLN A 306 11.74 -4.99 5.73
C GLN A 306 12.07 -6.49 5.71
N ASP A 307 11.15 -7.31 5.18
CA ASP A 307 11.27 -8.78 5.24
C ASP A 307 11.55 -9.39 3.86
N ASP A 308 10.78 -8.99 2.85
CA ASP A 308 10.70 -9.68 1.55
C ASP A 308 11.49 -8.99 0.43
N TYR A 309 12.35 -8.02 0.76
CA TYR A 309 13.07 -7.21 -0.23
C TYR A 309 12.10 -6.54 -1.23
N GLY A 310 10.97 -6.06 -0.70
CA GLY A 310 9.89 -5.41 -1.41
C GLY A 310 10.22 -4.02 -1.95
N VAL A 311 9.20 -3.26 -2.33
CA VAL A 311 9.36 -2.10 -3.22
C VAL A 311 10.13 -0.94 -2.58
N LEU A 312 9.82 -0.56 -1.33
CA LEU A 312 10.27 0.70 -0.73
C LEU A 312 11.02 0.51 0.58
N VAL A 313 12.13 1.24 0.73
CA VAL A 313 12.87 1.37 2.00
C VAL A 313 12.31 2.55 2.80
N GLY A 314 11.79 2.27 3.99
CA GLY A 314 11.29 3.31 4.91
C GLY A 314 12.43 4.09 5.57
N ASN A 315 12.34 5.42 5.63
CA ASN A 315 13.32 6.24 6.33
C ASN A 315 12.72 7.52 6.92
N TRP A 316 12.89 7.67 8.24
CA TRP A 316 12.46 8.82 9.04
C TRP A 316 13.63 9.53 9.75
N GLY A 317 14.88 9.13 9.48
CA GLY A 317 16.08 9.66 10.15
C GLY A 317 16.60 10.99 9.60
N GLY A 318 16.07 11.47 8.47
CA GLY A 318 16.45 12.74 7.85
C GLY A 318 17.70 12.69 6.96
N ASP A 319 18.54 11.65 7.05
CA ASP A 319 19.61 11.38 6.09
C ASP A 319 19.07 10.56 4.91
N PHE A 320 19.11 11.15 3.71
CA PHE A 320 18.65 10.53 2.47
C PHE A 320 19.77 10.34 1.45
N SER A 321 21.04 10.37 1.87
CA SER A 321 22.22 10.33 1.00
C SER A 321 22.28 9.14 0.02
N MET A 322 21.71 7.99 0.37
CA MET A 322 21.68 6.79 -0.47
C MET A 322 20.43 6.69 -1.37
N GLY A 323 19.60 7.74 -1.46
CA GLY A 323 18.37 7.71 -2.22
C GLY A 323 17.75 9.10 -2.44
N LYS A 324 16.44 9.13 -2.63
CA LYS A 324 15.68 10.37 -2.73
C LYS A 324 14.94 10.67 -1.41
N PRO A 325 14.88 11.95 -0.98
CA PRO A 325 14.01 12.36 0.11
C PRO A 325 12.55 11.97 -0.21
N PRO A 326 11.80 11.39 0.74
CA PRO A 326 10.40 10.99 0.54
C PRO A 326 9.48 12.11 0.04
N THR A 327 9.81 13.36 0.36
CA THR A 327 9.05 14.56 -0.03
C THR A 327 9.31 15.02 -1.48
N SER A 328 10.27 14.40 -2.18
CA SER A 328 10.60 14.72 -3.58
C SER A 328 9.78 13.93 -4.61
N TRP A 329 9.08 12.89 -4.18
CA TRP A 329 8.28 12.05 -5.08
C TRP A 329 7.01 12.78 -5.54
N THR A 330 6.76 12.72 -6.85
CA THR A 330 5.54 13.24 -7.50
C THR A 330 4.44 12.18 -7.62
N GLY A 331 4.82 10.89 -7.58
CA GLY A 331 3.93 9.80 -7.87
C GLY A 331 4.61 8.43 -7.80
N SER A 332 3.84 7.39 -8.12
CA SER A 332 4.24 5.98 -8.01
C SER A 332 5.02 5.46 -9.21
N VAL A 333 4.87 6.10 -10.38
CA VAL A 333 5.33 5.58 -11.67
C VAL A 333 6.85 5.39 -11.67
N GLN A 334 7.60 6.43 -11.28
CA GLN A 334 9.06 6.37 -11.16
C GLN A 334 9.52 5.27 -10.21
N ILE A 335 8.88 5.17 -9.05
CA ILE A 335 9.23 4.21 -8.00
C ILE A 335 9.07 2.78 -8.52
N LEU A 336 7.90 2.46 -9.07
CA LEU A 336 7.59 1.11 -9.56
C LEU A 336 8.48 0.71 -10.74
N LEU A 337 8.73 1.62 -11.67
CA LEU A 337 9.63 1.38 -12.79
C LEU A 337 11.09 1.20 -12.34
N GLN A 338 11.55 1.99 -11.36
CA GLN A 338 12.89 1.81 -10.79
C GLN A 338 13.01 0.44 -10.11
N TYR A 339 12.04 0.03 -9.31
CA TYR A 339 12.04 -1.26 -8.62
C TYR A 339 12.10 -2.43 -9.61
N VAL A 340 11.20 -2.48 -10.60
CA VAL A 340 11.15 -3.60 -11.54
C VAL A 340 12.38 -3.67 -12.46
N ASN A 341 12.96 -2.53 -12.82
CA ASN A 341 14.14 -2.49 -13.69
C ASN A 341 15.44 -2.86 -12.97
N THR A 342 15.51 -2.62 -11.66
CA THR A 342 16.73 -2.89 -10.86
C THR A 342 16.63 -4.17 -10.05
N GLY A 343 15.42 -4.61 -9.69
CA GLY A 343 15.17 -5.68 -8.73
C GLY A 343 15.53 -5.32 -7.28
N VAL A 344 15.79 -4.04 -7.00
CA VAL A 344 16.29 -3.54 -5.71
C VAL A 344 15.29 -2.57 -5.09
N PRO A 345 15.02 -2.66 -3.77
CA PRO A 345 14.19 -1.71 -3.03
C PRO A 345 14.59 -0.25 -3.27
N VAL A 346 13.59 0.61 -3.43
CA VAL A 346 13.75 2.01 -3.77
C VAL A 346 13.81 2.87 -2.51
N CYS A 347 14.89 3.64 -2.38
CA CYS A 347 15.13 4.57 -1.28
C CYS A 347 14.64 5.99 -1.65
N TYR A 348 13.81 6.69 -0.88
CA TYR A 348 13.17 6.29 0.39
C TYR A 348 11.68 6.63 0.42
N ALA A 349 10.98 6.06 1.40
CA ALA A 349 9.56 6.27 1.62
C ALA A 349 9.21 6.63 3.07
N GLN A 350 8.08 7.31 3.20
CA GLN A 350 7.32 7.55 4.42
C GLN A 350 5.85 7.20 4.14
N CYS A 351 4.96 7.24 5.14
CA CYS A 351 3.65 6.59 5.05
C CYS A 351 2.81 6.98 3.81
N TRP A 352 2.81 8.26 3.39
CA TRP A 352 2.08 8.68 2.18
C TRP A 352 2.68 8.11 0.88
N VAL A 353 4.00 7.89 0.84
CA VAL A 353 4.68 7.27 -0.32
C VAL A 353 4.30 5.80 -0.40
N PHE A 354 4.32 5.08 0.74
CA PHE A 354 3.82 3.71 0.84
C PHE A 354 2.36 3.64 0.37
N ALA A 355 1.50 4.50 0.92
CA ALA A 355 0.08 4.52 0.59
C ALA A 355 -0.19 4.87 -0.89
N GLY A 356 0.57 5.79 -1.48
CA GLY A 356 0.45 6.17 -2.88
C GLY A 356 0.85 5.04 -3.84
N VAL A 357 1.98 4.39 -3.57
CA VAL A 357 2.46 3.23 -4.34
C VAL A 357 1.52 2.04 -4.18
N PHE A 358 1.07 1.75 -2.96
CA PHE A 358 0.15 0.65 -2.71
C PHE A 358 -1.21 0.89 -3.37
N ASN A 359 -1.75 2.11 -3.32
CA ASN A 359 -2.97 2.47 -4.03
C ASN A 359 -2.86 2.23 -5.54
N THR A 360 -1.68 2.51 -6.11
CA THR A 360 -1.41 2.28 -7.54
C THR A 360 -1.47 0.79 -7.87
N LEU A 361 -0.79 -0.04 -7.07
CA LEU A 361 -0.81 -1.49 -7.20
C LEU A 361 -2.24 -2.05 -7.15
N LEU A 362 -3.02 -1.62 -6.16
CA LEU A 362 -4.42 -2.05 -5.97
C LEU A 362 -5.31 -1.66 -7.16
N ARG A 363 -5.28 -0.39 -7.58
CA ARG A 363 -6.09 0.10 -8.71
C ARG A 363 -5.69 -0.55 -10.03
N CYS A 364 -4.39 -0.76 -10.25
CA CYS A 364 -3.86 -1.44 -11.44
C CYS A 364 -4.37 -2.88 -11.56
N LEU A 365 -4.53 -3.59 -10.44
CA LEU A 365 -5.08 -4.94 -10.42
C LEU A 365 -6.61 -5.00 -10.46
N GLY A 366 -7.28 -3.84 -10.48
CA GLY A 366 -8.74 -3.74 -10.56
C GLY A 366 -9.47 -3.80 -9.22
N ILE A 367 -8.75 -3.56 -8.11
CA ILE A 367 -9.30 -3.54 -6.76
C ILE A 367 -9.67 -2.08 -6.43
N PRO A 368 -10.94 -1.76 -6.10
CA PRO A 368 -11.31 -0.41 -5.72
C PRO A 368 -10.54 0.01 -4.46
N ALA A 369 -9.75 1.08 -4.56
CA ALA A 369 -8.89 1.53 -3.47
C ALA A 369 -8.84 3.06 -3.32
N ARG A 370 -8.64 3.53 -2.09
CA ARG A 370 -8.43 4.95 -1.76
C ARG A 370 -7.38 5.11 -0.66
N VAL A 371 -6.73 6.28 -0.63
CA VAL A 371 -5.77 6.66 0.42
C VAL A 371 -6.53 7.37 1.54
N ILE A 372 -6.26 6.95 2.77
CA ILE A 372 -6.81 7.54 3.99
C ILE A 372 -5.72 8.31 4.71
N THR A 373 -6.10 9.39 5.38
CA THR A 373 -5.23 10.12 6.31
C THR A 373 -5.91 10.22 7.66
N ASN A 374 -5.23 9.77 8.71
CA ASN A 374 -5.65 9.88 10.10
C ASN A 374 -4.77 10.91 10.83
N PHE A 375 -5.38 11.95 11.36
CA PHE A 375 -4.70 13.00 12.11
C PHE A 375 -4.66 12.66 13.60
N ASN A 376 -3.51 12.90 14.22
CA ASN A 376 -3.17 12.42 15.56
C ASN A 376 -3.27 10.90 15.65
N SER A 377 -2.56 10.21 14.76
CA SER A 377 -2.56 8.73 14.71
C SER A 377 -1.70 8.18 15.84
N ALA A 378 -2.29 7.36 16.70
CA ALA A 378 -1.51 6.65 17.71
C ALA A 378 -0.67 5.57 17.06
N HIS A 379 0.55 5.38 17.58
CA HIS A 379 1.36 4.20 17.33
C HIS A 379 1.63 3.56 18.70
N ASP A 380 0.76 2.61 19.06
CA ASP A 380 0.82 1.83 20.30
C ASP A 380 1.80 0.67 20.11
N ASN A 381 2.97 0.79 20.72
CA ASN A 381 4.05 -0.21 20.59
C ASN A 381 3.91 -1.35 21.62
N THR A 382 2.86 -1.33 22.45
CA THR A 382 2.67 -2.25 23.57
C THR A 382 1.42 -3.13 23.44
N GLY A 383 0.56 -2.83 22.45
CA GLY A 383 -0.64 -3.60 22.14
C GLY A 383 -1.71 -3.56 23.23
N ASN A 384 -1.66 -2.54 24.10
CA ASN A 384 -2.57 -2.39 25.24
C ASN A 384 -3.76 -1.47 24.93
N LEU A 385 -3.87 -0.98 23.69
CA LEU A 385 -4.93 -0.10 23.17
C LEU A 385 -4.97 1.29 23.82
N ARG A 386 -3.90 1.72 24.48
CA ARG A 386 -3.72 3.07 25.01
C ARG A 386 -2.36 3.63 24.59
N THR A 387 -2.19 4.94 24.72
CA THR A 387 -0.95 5.63 24.41
C THR A 387 -0.39 6.25 25.68
N ASP A 388 0.76 5.76 26.15
CA ASP A 388 1.38 6.22 27.39
C ASP A 388 2.43 7.31 27.10
N LEU A 389 2.19 8.54 27.57
CA LEU A 389 3.15 9.66 27.52
C LEU A 389 3.78 9.86 28.90
N ILE A 390 5.10 9.73 28.99
CA ILE A 390 5.82 9.78 30.27
C ILE A 390 6.52 11.13 30.43
N PHE A 391 6.34 11.73 31.60
CA PHE A 391 6.94 12.98 32.02
C PHE A 391 7.78 12.76 33.28
N LYS A 392 8.83 13.56 33.43
CA LYS A 392 9.61 13.62 34.67
C LYS A 392 8.82 14.38 35.75
N MET A 393 9.29 14.30 36.99
CA MET A 393 8.65 15.00 38.12
C MET A 393 8.65 16.53 37.98
N ASP A 394 9.61 17.10 37.24
CA ASP A 394 9.68 18.52 36.89
C ASP A 394 8.69 18.94 35.79
N GLY A 395 7.97 17.98 35.20
CA GLY A 395 7.02 18.23 34.12
C GLY A 395 7.63 18.22 32.71
N SER A 396 8.94 18.03 32.56
CA SER A 396 9.56 17.85 31.24
C SER A 396 9.25 16.46 30.65
N PRO A 397 9.09 16.32 29.32
CA PRO A 397 8.88 15.01 28.70
C PRO A 397 10.04 14.03 28.95
N ASP A 398 9.74 12.81 29.41
CA ASP A 398 10.72 11.72 29.53
C ASP A 398 10.80 10.92 28.22
N ARG A 399 11.60 11.46 27.29
CA ARG A 399 11.78 10.89 25.95
C ARG A 399 12.49 9.55 25.93
N ARG A 400 13.22 9.20 27.00
CA ARG A 400 13.97 7.94 27.07
C ARG A 400 13.04 6.76 27.36
N HIS A 401 12.01 7.00 28.18
CA HIS A 401 11.10 5.94 28.62
C HIS A 401 9.73 5.98 27.92
N THR A 402 9.40 7.07 27.24
CA THR A 402 8.21 7.12 26.36
C THR A 402 8.50 6.35 25.07
N THR A 403 7.89 5.18 24.92
CA THR A 403 8.04 4.33 23.72
C THR A 403 6.96 4.60 22.69
N ASP A 404 5.74 4.90 23.13
CA ASP A 404 4.64 5.19 22.23
C ASP A 404 4.83 6.55 21.55
N SER A 405 4.25 6.68 20.36
CA SER A 405 4.30 7.93 19.61
C SER A 405 2.94 8.30 19.07
N ILE A 406 2.72 9.60 18.90
CA ILE A 406 1.53 10.12 18.23
C ILE A 406 2.02 10.88 17.02
N TRP A 407 1.64 10.38 15.85
CA TRP A 407 2.02 10.95 14.57
C TRP A 407 1.06 12.11 14.27
N ASN A 408 1.57 13.23 13.76
CA ASN A 408 0.74 14.37 13.36
C ASN A 408 -0.35 13.92 12.39
N TYR A 409 0.06 13.08 11.42
CA TYR A 409 -0.82 12.30 10.58
C TYR A 409 -0.16 10.98 10.20
N HIS A 410 -1.00 9.99 9.85
CA HIS A 410 -0.58 8.74 9.25
C HIS A 410 -1.46 8.43 8.03
N CYS A 411 -0.88 7.80 7.02
CA CYS A 411 -1.56 7.46 5.77
C CYS A 411 -1.54 5.96 5.52
N TRP A 412 -2.71 5.40 5.23
CA TRP A 412 -2.89 4.01 4.82
C TRP A 412 -3.87 3.93 3.65
N ASN A 413 -4.28 2.72 3.27
CA ASN A 413 -5.22 2.48 2.19
C ASN A 413 -6.50 1.80 2.70
N GLU A 414 -7.61 2.08 2.02
CA GLU A 414 -8.81 1.26 2.11
C GLU A 414 -9.07 0.56 0.79
N VAL A 415 -9.47 -0.71 0.85
CA VAL A 415 -9.94 -1.50 -0.30
C VAL A 415 -11.40 -1.92 -0.11
N PHE A 416 -12.19 -1.92 -1.18
CA PHE A 416 -13.58 -2.38 -1.10
C PHE A 416 -13.68 -3.86 -1.45
N ILE A 417 -14.00 -4.70 -0.46
CA ILE A 417 -14.03 -6.16 -0.60
C ILE A 417 -15.24 -6.73 0.15
N ASN A 418 -15.90 -7.72 -0.45
CA ASN A 418 -16.85 -8.59 0.23
C ASN A 418 -16.09 -9.67 1.02
N ARG A 419 -16.18 -9.63 2.35
CA ARG A 419 -15.49 -10.53 3.28
C ARG A 419 -16.30 -11.79 3.53
N HIS A 420 -16.37 -12.68 2.55
CA HIS A 420 -17.06 -13.98 2.67
C HIS A 420 -16.50 -14.87 3.80
N ASP A 421 -15.29 -14.58 4.27
CA ASP A 421 -14.64 -15.21 5.42
C ASP A 421 -15.10 -14.66 6.79
N LEU A 422 -15.86 -13.56 6.81
CA LEU A 422 -16.38 -12.89 8.01
C LEU A 422 -17.91 -12.75 7.97
N PRO A 423 -18.57 -12.38 9.08
CA PRO A 423 -19.98 -12.03 9.06
C PRO A 423 -20.29 -10.92 8.04
N PRO A 424 -21.47 -10.91 7.38
CA PRO A 424 -21.77 -9.97 6.29
C PRO A 424 -21.58 -8.48 6.61
N HIS A 425 -21.74 -8.07 7.87
CA HIS A 425 -21.53 -6.68 8.30
C HIS A 425 -20.06 -6.23 8.19
N CYS A 426 -19.10 -7.17 8.13
CA CYS A 426 -17.67 -6.87 7.99
C CYS A 426 -17.24 -6.59 6.54
N SER A 427 -18.13 -6.77 5.56
CA SER A 427 -17.86 -6.44 4.16
C SER A 427 -17.88 -4.92 3.91
N GLY A 428 -17.27 -4.52 2.78
CA GLY A 428 -17.15 -3.12 2.37
C GLY A 428 -15.70 -2.65 2.48
N TRP A 429 -15.47 -1.45 3.01
CA TRP A 429 -14.13 -0.89 3.15
C TRP A 429 -13.29 -1.64 4.19
N GLN A 430 -12.08 -2.03 3.79
CA GLN A 430 -11.10 -2.73 4.63
C GLN A 430 -9.81 -1.91 4.69
N VAL A 431 -9.30 -1.66 5.88
CA VAL A 431 -7.99 -1.01 6.11
C VAL A 431 -6.88 -1.97 5.74
N VAL A 432 -5.92 -1.47 4.94
CA VAL A 432 -4.68 -2.15 4.59
C VAL A 432 -3.56 -1.13 4.63
N ASP A 433 -2.47 -1.46 5.32
CA ASP A 433 -1.34 -0.55 5.49
C ASP A 433 -0.03 -1.24 5.13
N ALA A 434 0.72 -0.58 4.25
CA ALA A 434 2.02 -1.01 3.75
C ALA A 434 3.19 -0.37 4.52
N THR A 435 2.91 0.58 5.42
CA THR A 435 3.93 1.21 6.26
C THR A 435 4.42 0.19 7.30
N PRO A 436 5.73 -0.09 7.40
CA PRO A 436 6.24 -1.07 8.35
C PRO A 436 6.25 -0.48 9.77
N GLN A 437 5.14 -0.66 10.50
CA GLN A 437 4.95 -0.23 11.88
C GLN A 437 5.10 -1.41 12.83
N GLU A 438 4.11 -2.31 12.81
CA GLU A 438 4.06 -3.51 13.64
C GLU A 438 4.11 -4.79 12.81
N THR A 439 4.59 -5.87 13.41
CA THR A 439 4.61 -7.18 12.75
C THR A 439 3.28 -7.92 12.95
N SER A 440 2.76 -8.51 11.88
CA SER A 440 1.58 -9.39 11.89
C SER A 440 1.96 -10.77 11.36
N ASP A 441 1.82 -11.78 12.21
CA ASP A 441 2.35 -13.15 12.02
C ASP A 441 3.87 -13.18 11.77
N GLY A 442 4.61 -12.22 12.34
CA GLY A 442 6.07 -12.11 12.20
C GLY A 442 6.55 -11.38 10.95
N PHE A 443 5.65 -10.74 10.18
CA PHE A 443 5.98 -9.96 8.98
C PHE A 443 5.44 -8.53 9.09
N TYR A 444 6.13 -7.54 8.53
CA TYR A 444 5.66 -6.16 8.41
C TYR A 444 4.57 -6.04 7.34
N ARG A 445 3.33 -6.26 7.78
CA ARG A 445 2.12 -6.19 6.96
C ARG A 445 0.91 -5.88 7.83
N CYS A 446 -0.07 -5.17 7.28
CA CYS A 446 -1.30 -4.87 8.00
C CYS A 446 -2.54 -5.04 7.10
N GLY A 447 -3.59 -5.63 7.67
CA GLY A 447 -4.91 -5.80 7.05
C GLY A 447 -5.03 -7.04 6.15
N PRO A 448 -6.19 -7.22 5.49
CA PRO A 448 -7.36 -6.32 5.48
C PRO A 448 -8.19 -6.38 6.78
N SER A 449 -8.35 -5.23 7.44
CA SER A 449 -9.15 -5.04 8.65
C SER A 449 -10.48 -4.38 8.32
N SER A 450 -11.60 -4.96 8.74
CA SER A 450 -12.92 -4.39 8.45
C SER A 450 -13.12 -3.06 9.18
N VAL A 451 -13.40 -1.98 8.44
CA VAL A 451 -13.69 -0.65 9.02
C VAL A 451 -14.92 -0.73 9.94
N ASN A 452 -15.93 -1.53 9.57
CA ASN A 452 -17.10 -1.75 10.43
C ASN A 452 -16.75 -2.49 11.71
N ALA A 453 -15.87 -3.49 11.65
CA ALA A 453 -15.40 -4.22 12.84
C ALA A 453 -14.60 -3.30 13.77
N ILE A 454 -13.74 -2.44 13.22
CA ILE A 454 -13.01 -1.42 13.98
C ILE A 454 -13.98 -0.48 14.69
N LYS A 455 -14.98 0.04 13.95
CA LYS A 455 -16.00 0.92 14.52
C LYS A 455 -16.78 0.30 15.67
N ASP A 456 -17.14 -0.97 15.52
CA ASP A 456 -17.93 -1.70 16.51
C ASP A 456 -17.07 -2.34 17.62
N GLY A 457 -15.74 -2.19 17.57
CA GLY A 457 -14.82 -2.74 18.56
C GLY A 457 -14.70 -4.27 18.51
N LEU A 458 -14.96 -4.90 17.36
CA LEU A 458 -14.88 -6.35 17.14
C LEU A 458 -13.44 -6.79 16.82
N LEU A 459 -12.53 -6.59 17.77
CA LEU A 459 -11.08 -6.67 17.56
C LEU A 459 -10.53 -8.09 17.37
N CYS A 460 -11.33 -9.12 17.65
CA CYS A 460 -10.93 -10.52 17.48
C CYS A 460 -10.99 -11.00 16.02
N HIS A 461 -11.58 -10.21 15.12
CA HIS A 461 -11.64 -10.58 13.70
C HIS A 461 -10.30 -10.34 12.99
N PRO A 462 -9.92 -11.24 12.07
CA PRO A 462 -8.75 -11.02 11.25
C PRO A 462 -9.01 -9.89 10.24
N PHE A 463 -8.02 -9.10 9.88
CA PHE A 463 -6.65 -9.10 10.38
C PHE A 463 -6.39 -7.82 11.17
N ASP A 464 -5.47 -7.84 12.14
CA ASP A 464 -4.85 -6.64 12.71
C ASP A 464 -5.82 -5.59 13.31
N CYS A 465 -7.07 -5.96 13.60
CA CYS A 465 -8.11 -5.02 14.02
C CYS A 465 -7.75 -4.28 15.32
N GLY A 466 -7.06 -4.96 16.25
CA GLY A 466 -6.60 -4.35 17.50
C GLY A 466 -5.61 -3.20 17.27
N PHE A 467 -4.64 -3.41 16.38
CA PHE A 467 -3.65 -2.40 16.00
C PHE A 467 -4.35 -1.19 15.37
N VAL A 468 -5.15 -1.42 14.30
CA VAL A 468 -5.85 -0.34 13.59
C VAL A 468 -6.84 0.39 14.51
N PHE A 469 -7.48 -0.30 15.45
CA PHE A 469 -8.34 0.33 16.44
C PHE A 469 -7.57 1.30 17.35
N ALA A 470 -6.38 0.91 17.82
CA ALA A 470 -5.53 1.76 18.63
C ALA A 470 -5.18 3.07 17.89
N GLU A 471 -4.81 2.98 16.61
CA GLU A 471 -4.45 4.14 15.77
C GLU A 471 -5.50 5.26 15.75
N VAL A 472 -6.78 4.90 15.88
CA VAL A 472 -7.92 5.85 15.76
C VAL A 472 -8.68 6.11 17.07
N ASN A 473 -8.52 5.27 18.10
CA ASN A 473 -9.32 5.30 19.33
C ASN A 473 -8.54 5.19 20.65
N SER A 474 -7.21 5.10 20.64
CA SER A 474 -6.45 5.01 21.90
C SER A 474 -6.67 6.20 22.84
N ASP A 475 -6.90 5.90 24.13
CA ASP A 475 -6.84 6.90 25.20
C ASP A 475 -5.38 7.31 25.42
N VAL A 476 -5.10 8.62 25.55
CA VAL A 476 -3.76 9.12 25.89
C VAL A 476 -3.65 9.25 27.41
N VAL A 477 -2.76 8.48 28.03
CA VAL A 477 -2.52 8.52 29.48
C VAL A 477 -1.19 9.21 29.76
N TYR A 478 -1.25 10.26 30.57
CA TYR A 478 -0.09 11.06 30.94
C TYR A 478 0.41 10.61 32.31
N HIS A 479 1.66 10.16 32.38
CA HIS A 479 2.28 9.65 33.60
C HIS A 479 3.40 10.56 34.07
N LYS A 480 3.57 10.69 35.39
CA LYS A 480 4.83 11.13 35.99
C LYS A 480 5.66 9.92 36.40
N ARG A 481 6.95 9.94 36.08
CA ARG A 481 7.92 8.92 36.50
C ARG A 481 8.78 9.46 37.64
N ASP A 482 8.71 8.82 38.80
CA ASP A 482 9.55 9.18 39.94
C ASP A 482 11.00 8.69 39.80
N ARG A 483 11.85 9.04 40.77
CA ARG A 483 13.27 8.62 40.78
C ARG A 483 13.49 7.11 40.94
N TYR A 484 12.50 6.39 41.44
CA TYR A 484 12.52 4.93 41.61
C TYR A 484 11.97 4.19 40.39
N GLY A 485 11.36 4.91 39.44
CA GLY A 485 10.75 4.39 38.24
C GLY A 485 9.26 4.09 38.35
N THR A 486 8.61 4.49 39.44
CA THR A 486 7.15 4.35 39.60
C THR A 486 6.43 5.32 38.68
N LEU A 487 5.38 4.84 37.98
CA LEU A 487 4.52 5.66 37.15
C LEU A 487 3.24 6.04 37.90
N SER A 488 2.90 7.33 37.89
CA SER A 488 1.62 7.85 38.39
C SER A 488 0.87 8.61 37.31
N ALA A 489 -0.31 8.10 36.93
CA ALA A 489 -1.17 8.77 35.97
C ALA A 489 -1.76 10.05 36.57
N PHE A 490 -1.65 11.16 35.85
CA PHE A 490 -2.19 12.46 36.29
C PHE A 490 -3.20 13.07 35.31
N LYS A 491 -3.29 12.56 34.08
CA LYS A 491 -4.28 12.99 33.08
C LYS A 491 -4.60 11.84 32.12
N VAL A 492 -5.86 11.77 31.68
CA VAL A 492 -6.30 10.88 30.59
C VAL A 492 -7.06 11.72 29.57
N ASP A 493 -6.59 11.74 28.32
CA ASP A 493 -7.27 12.40 27.20
C ASP A 493 -7.85 11.36 26.25
N LYS A 494 -9.17 11.21 26.27
CA LYS A 494 -9.90 10.27 25.42
C LYS A 494 -10.14 10.80 24.01
N THR A 495 -9.88 12.10 23.78
CA THR A 495 -10.32 12.85 22.60
C THR A 495 -9.19 13.16 21.62
N TYR A 496 -7.95 12.89 22.01
CA TYR A 496 -6.78 13.38 21.28
C TYR A 496 -6.44 12.56 20.03
N ILE A 497 -6.68 11.26 20.05
CA ILE A 497 -6.32 10.33 18.97
C ILE A 497 -7.41 10.29 17.90
N GLY A 498 -6.98 10.20 16.64
CA GLY A 498 -7.82 10.08 15.46
C GLY A 498 -8.87 11.19 15.34
N LYS A 499 -8.46 12.45 15.56
CA LYS A 499 -9.39 13.59 15.59
C LYS A 499 -10.10 13.83 14.26
N LEU A 500 -9.43 13.47 13.17
CA LEU A 500 -9.94 13.59 11.83
C LEU A 500 -9.40 12.43 11.00
N ILE A 501 -10.28 11.71 10.32
CA ILE A 501 -9.92 10.71 9.32
C ILE A 501 -10.55 11.15 8.00
N CYS A 502 -9.76 11.30 6.95
CA CYS A 502 -10.24 11.81 5.67
C CYS A 502 -9.66 11.08 4.45
N THR A 503 -10.34 11.29 3.33
CA THR A 503 -9.96 10.81 1.99
C THR A 503 -10.35 11.86 0.96
N LYS A 504 -9.83 11.75 -0.27
CA LYS A 504 -10.33 12.55 -1.40
C LYS A 504 -11.78 12.18 -1.70
N ALA A 505 -12.63 13.19 -1.97
CA ALA A 505 -14.01 13.01 -2.36
C ALA A 505 -14.15 12.45 -3.80
N VAL A 506 -15.22 11.68 -4.02
CA VAL A 506 -15.54 11.08 -5.32
C VAL A 506 -15.74 12.15 -6.38
N GLY A 507 -14.91 12.11 -7.44
CA GLY A 507 -15.04 13.02 -8.58
C GLY A 507 -14.73 14.50 -8.29
N LYS A 508 -14.27 14.82 -7.07
CA LYS A 508 -13.93 16.19 -6.64
C LYS A 508 -12.52 16.26 -6.09
N TYR A 509 -11.93 17.45 -6.14
CA TYR A 509 -10.64 17.78 -5.54
C TYR A 509 -10.86 18.41 -4.17
N GLU A 510 -11.62 17.71 -3.32
CA GLU A 510 -12.04 18.18 -2.00
C GLU A 510 -11.78 17.07 -0.97
N ARG A 511 -11.57 17.47 0.29
CA ARG A 511 -11.47 16.56 1.44
C ARG A 511 -12.85 16.06 1.85
N LEU A 512 -12.97 14.74 2.01
CA LEU A 512 -14.12 14.07 2.61
C LEU A 512 -13.73 13.56 4.01
N ASP A 513 -14.43 14.03 5.03
CA ASP A 513 -14.32 13.52 6.40
C ASP A 513 -15.09 12.21 6.54
N ILE A 514 -14.38 11.15 6.93
CA ILE A 514 -14.90 9.80 7.14
C ILE A 514 -14.68 9.31 8.58
N THR A 515 -14.40 10.20 9.53
CA THR A 515 -14.11 9.86 10.94
C THR A 515 -15.22 8.99 11.55
N ARG A 516 -16.49 9.28 11.19
CA ARG A 516 -17.67 8.54 11.67
C ARG A 516 -17.78 7.11 11.12
N ASN A 517 -16.95 6.73 10.15
CA ASN A 517 -16.86 5.36 9.65
C ASN A 517 -15.98 4.49 10.55
N TYR A 518 -15.04 5.08 11.28
CA TYR A 518 -14.09 4.37 12.15
C TYR A 518 -14.48 4.39 13.63
N LYS A 519 -15.24 5.40 14.06
CA LYS A 519 -15.63 5.53 15.46
C LYS A 519 -16.94 6.27 15.65
N TYR A 520 -17.59 5.99 16.76
CA TYR A 520 -18.78 6.71 17.21
C TYR A 520 -18.41 8.07 17.81
N LEU A 521 -19.36 9.01 17.82
CA LEU A 521 -19.20 10.25 18.58
C LEU A 521 -19.10 9.90 20.08
N GLN A 522 -18.16 10.54 20.78
CA GLN A 522 -18.01 10.35 22.22
C GLN A 522 -19.32 10.67 22.95
N GLY A 523 -19.73 9.75 23.84
CA GLY A 523 -20.98 9.82 24.59
C GLY A 523 -22.02 8.76 24.22
N ASN A 524 -21.85 8.04 23.10
CA ASN A 524 -22.73 6.93 22.73
C ASN A 524 -22.25 5.57 23.28
N THR A 525 -23.21 4.81 23.80
CA THR A 525 -23.16 3.81 24.88
C THR A 525 -22.50 2.44 24.55
N ILE A 526 -21.88 2.27 23.39
CA ILE A 526 -21.46 0.92 22.93
C ILE A 526 -20.07 0.52 23.44
N LEU A 527 -19.21 1.46 23.84
CA LEU A 527 -17.84 1.20 24.32
C LEU A 527 -17.75 0.69 25.78
N LEU A 528 -18.86 0.61 26.51
CA LEU A 528 -18.89 0.20 27.93
C LEU A 528 -18.53 -1.28 28.17
N LYS A 529 -18.39 -2.12 27.13
CA LYS A 529 -18.11 -3.56 27.32
C LYS A 529 -16.63 -3.90 27.53
N ASN A 530 -15.70 -2.99 27.21
CA ASN A 530 -14.27 -3.19 27.44
C ASN A 530 -13.72 -2.47 28.69
N GLU A 531 -14.58 -1.80 29.47
CA GLU A 531 -14.20 -1.02 30.66
C GLU A 531 -13.87 -1.85 31.92
N LYS A 532 -13.62 -3.16 31.81
CA LYS A 532 -13.29 -3.98 32.99
C LYS A 532 -11.89 -3.74 33.58
N ASN A 533 -11.03 -2.95 32.94
CA ASN A 533 -9.66 -2.66 33.42
C ASN A 533 -9.35 -1.17 33.70
N GLN A 534 -10.32 -0.26 33.66
CA GLN A 534 -10.08 1.20 33.87
C GLN A 534 -10.56 1.73 35.24
N GLN A 535 -10.58 0.89 36.28
CA GLN A 535 -10.73 1.38 37.65
C GLN A 535 -9.36 1.71 38.23
N CYS A 536 -8.95 2.97 38.18
CA CYS A 536 -8.11 3.68 39.18
C CYS A 536 -7.52 4.98 38.59
N VAL A 537 -8.36 5.97 38.29
CA VAL A 537 -7.95 7.38 38.38
C VAL A 537 -9.11 8.10 39.05
N ASN A 538 -8.91 8.55 40.29
CA ASN A 538 -9.89 9.40 40.95
C ASN A 538 -10.14 10.61 40.04
N LYS A 539 -11.37 10.74 39.51
CA LYS A 539 -11.82 11.93 38.77
C LYS A 539 -11.83 13.13 39.73
N LEU A 540 -10.67 13.74 39.95
CA LEU A 540 -10.62 15.12 40.40
C LEU A 540 -11.22 15.96 39.27
N LYS A 541 -12.19 16.80 39.60
CA LYS A 541 -12.77 17.73 38.63
C LYS A 541 -11.69 18.77 38.36
N ASP A 542 -11.21 18.87 37.12
CA ASP A 542 -10.22 19.88 36.75
C ASP A 542 -10.81 21.29 37.00
N ILE A 543 -10.14 22.09 37.82
CA ILE A 543 -10.55 23.47 38.15
C ILE A 543 -9.73 24.49 37.34
N TYR A 544 -8.48 24.13 37.03
CA TYR A 544 -7.57 24.92 36.21
C TYR A 544 -7.42 24.29 34.82
N PHE A 545 -7.36 25.12 33.78
CA PHE A 545 -7.22 24.69 32.38
C PHE A 545 -6.06 25.41 31.70
N LEU A 546 -5.45 24.72 30.73
CA LEU A 546 -4.29 25.20 29.98
C LEU A 546 -4.54 24.96 28.48
N HIS A 547 -4.45 26.03 27.69
CA HIS A 547 -4.61 25.98 26.24
C HIS A 547 -3.42 26.61 25.53
N LEU A 548 -2.99 26.01 24.42
CA LEU A 548 -1.95 26.53 23.54
C LEU A 548 -2.55 27.11 22.28
N CYS A 549 -2.35 28.40 22.07
CA CYS A 549 -2.92 29.21 21.01
C CYS A 549 -1.79 29.85 20.17
N PRO A 550 -1.28 29.17 19.14
CA PRO A 550 -0.29 29.78 18.24
C PRO A 550 -0.95 30.88 17.40
N SER A 551 -0.16 31.88 16.96
CA SER A 551 -0.56 32.79 15.88
C SER A 551 -0.96 31.98 14.64
N LEU A 552 -2.06 32.34 13.98
CA LEU A 552 -2.56 31.63 12.79
C LEU A 552 -1.54 31.63 11.64
N GLN A 553 -1.45 30.48 10.94
CA GLN A 553 -0.68 30.21 9.71
C GLN A 553 0.72 30.87 9.64
N VAL A 554 1.73 30.17 10.15
CA VAL A 554 3.13 30.64 10.11
C VAL A 554 3.78 30.21 8.79
N GLN A 555 4.26 31.17 8.00
CA GLN A 555 5.10 30.89 6.83
C GLN A 555 6.51 30.49 7.27
N MET A 556 7.12 29.54 6.55
CA MET A 556 8.49 29.14 6.80
C MET A 556 9.42 30.35 6.72
N CYS A 557 10.34 30.48 7.68
CA CYS A 557 11.23 31.63 7.84
C CYS A 557 10.60 32.93 8.39
N GLN A 558 9.37 32.88 8.91
CA GLN A 558 8.80 33.95 9.75
C GLN A 558 8.80 33.57 11.22
N ASP A 559 8.80 34.57 12.11
CA ASP A 559 8.74 34.37 13.55
C ASP A 559 7.44 33.66 13.99
N VAL A 560 7.56 32.74 14.95
CA VAL A 560 6.39 32.09 15.57
C VAL A 560 6.05 32.81 16.86
N ILE A 561 4.81 33.28 16.99
CA ILE A 561 4.28 33.83 18.24
C ILE A 561 3.36 32.77 18.87
N LEU A 562 3.73 32.29 20.05
CA LEU A 562 2.91 31.34 20.82
C LEU A 562 2.24 32.05 22.00
N ALA A 563 0.92 31.96 22.09
CA ALA A 563 0.17 32.34 23.29
C ALA A 563 -0.14 31.09 24.12
N VAL A 564 0.15 31.15 25.42
CA VAL A 564 -0.26 30.16 26.41
C VAL A 564 -1.39 30.77 27.23
N ASP A 565 -2.59 30.22 27.10
CA ASP A 565 -3.80 30.70 27.76
C ASP A 565 -4.07 29.83 29.01
N PHE A 566 -4.04 30.44 30.18
CA PHE A 566 -4.38 29.81 31.45
C PHE A 566 -5.77 30.25 31.88
N GLN A 567 -6.62 29.31 32.32
CA GLN A 567 -7.95 29.62 32.83
C GLN A 567 -8.12 29.06 34.24
N ASN A 568 -8.68 29.87 35.14
CA ASN A 568 -8.96 29.51 36.51
C ASN A 568 -10.48 29.56 36.76
N GLN A 569 -11.12 28.40 36.93
CA GLN A 569 -12.54 28.31 37.30
C GLN A 569 -12.75 28.16 38.82
N GLY A 570 -11.69 28.27 39.60
CA GLY A 570 -11.73 28.24 41.05
C GLY A 570 -12.06 29.60 41.65
N ASP A 571 -12.45 29.58 42.91
CA ASP A 571 -12.90 30.78 43.64
C ASP A 571 -11.74 31.63 44.19
N LEU A 572 -10.51 31.16 44.08
CA LEU A 572 -9.32 31.86 44.57
C LEU A 572 -8.31 32.10 43.44
N PRO A 573 -7.57 33.23 43.46
CA PRO A 573 -6.43 33.44 42.57
C PRO A 573 -5.42 32.31 42.71
N LYS A 574 -4.89 31.85 41.58
CA LYS A 574 -3.95 30.72 41.54
C LYS A 574 -2.68 31.06 40.79
N THR A 575 -1.56 30.74 41.42
CA THR A 575 -0.24 30.81 40.79
C THR A 575 0.12 29.45 40.22
N VAL A 576 0.41 29.41 38.92
CA VAL A 576 0.81 28.22 38.18
C VAL A 576 2.30 28.31 37.87
N GLN A 577 3.06 27.31 38.30
CA GLN A 577 4.45 27.13 37.85
C GLN A 577 4.41 26.34 36.55
N ALA A 578 4.87 26.93 35.45
CA ALA A 578 4.75 26.35 34.12
C ALA A 578 6.13 26.15 33.49
N HIS A 579 6.24 25.07 32.72
CA HIS A 579 7.41 24.69 31.94
C HIS A 579 7.01 24.57 30.47
N LEU A 580 7.71 25.29 29.59
CA LEU A 580 7.53 25.20 28.14
C LEU A 580 8.75 24.52 27.51
N SER A 581 8.49 23.43 26.77
CA SER A 581 9.47 22.71 25.98
C SER A 581 9.21 22.88 24.48
N GLU A 582 10.24 23.24 23.73
CA GLU A 582 10.18 23.58 22.30
C GLU A 582 11.07 22.63 21.50
N SER A 583 10.53 22.07 20.41
CA SER A 583 11.27 21.11 19.59
C SER A 583 10.87 21.20 18.13
N VAL A 584 11.84 21.01 17.24
CA VAL A 584 11.61 20.60 15.86
C VAL A 584 11.36 19.10 15.88
N ILE A 585 10.28 18.67 15.24
CA ILE A 585 9.88 17.26 15.18
C ILE A 585 9.79 16.81 13.73
N PHE A 586 10.00 15.51 13.51
CA PHE A 586 9.48 14.86 12.31
C PHE A 586 7.95 14.81 12.39
N TYR A 587 7.28 14.64 11.25
CA TYR A 587 5.81 14.53 11.24
C TYR A 587 5.27 13.34 12.08
N THR A 588 6.12 12.37 12.40
CA THR A 588 5.83 11.23 13.29
C THR A 588 5.75 11.61 14.77
N GLY A 589 6.06 12.87 15.13
CA GLY A 589 6.15 13.33 16.51
C GLY A 589 7.51 13.05 17.18
N VAL A 590 8.40 12.32 16.51
CA VAL A 590 9.78 12.09 16.98
C VAL A 590 10.55 13.40 16.95
N THR A 591 11.33 13.68 18.00
CA THR A 591 12.12 14.91 18.08
C THR A 591 13.34 14.84 17.17
N ALA A 592 13.42 15.77 16.22
CA ALA A 592 14.59 15.96 15.37
C ALA A 592 15.64 16.82 16.08
N ASN A 593 15.21 17.96 16.63
CA ASN A 593 16.07 18.88 17.36
C ASN A 593 15.29 19.53 18.49
N HIS A 594 15.79 19.43 19.72
CA HIS A 594 15.25 20.16 20.86
C HIS A 594 16.15 21.33 21.17
N PHE A 595 15.57 22.53 21.18
CA PHE A 595 16.36 23.75 21.16
C PHE A 595 16.08 24.70 22.32
N LYS A 596 14.98 24.52 23.07
CA LYS A 596 14.67 25.42 24.18
C LYS A 596 13.73 24.79 25.21
N ASP A 597 14.08 24.98 26.48
CA ASP A 597 13.20 24.83 27.63
C ASP A 597 13.17 26.16 28.40
N TYR A 598 12.02 26.51 28.97
CA TYR A 598 11.88 27.74 29.75
C TYR A 598 10.78 27.60 30.81
N ASP A 599 11.12 27.98 32.04
CA ASP A 599 10.20 28.02 33.18
C ASP A 599 9.65 29.43 33.39
N PHE A 600 8.37 29.52 33.72
CA PHE A 600 7.72 30.78 34.05
C PHE A 600 6.59 30.57 35.05
N THR A 601 6.09 31.68 35.59
CA THR A 601 5.00 31.67 36.57
C THR A 601 3.92 32.63 36.12
N VAL A 602 2.67 32.19 36.20
CA VAL A 602 1.49 33.00 35.87
C VAL A 602 0.53 32.94 37.05
N THR A 603 0.08 34.11 37.53
CA THR A 603 -0.98 34.20 38.53
C THR A 603 -2.28 34.53 37.83
N VAL A 604 -3.24 33.61 37.88
CA VAL A 604 -4.55 33.74 37.24
C VAL A 604 -5.59 34.05 38.32
N PRO A 605 -6.27 35.21 38.28
CA PRO A 605 -7.35 35.52 39.22
C PRO A 605 -8.49 34.50 39.15
N ALA A 606 -9.30 34.44 40.21
CA ALA A 606 -10.49 33.60 40.27
C ALA A 606 -11.45 33.92 39.11
N HIS A 607 -12.00 32.90 38.45
CA HIS A 607 -12.93 33.01 37.32
C HIS A 607 -12.41 33.83 36.12
N GLN A 608 -11.08 33.95 35.96
CA GLN A 608 -10.44 34.72 34.89
C GLN A 608 -9.48 33.88 34.04
N SER A 609 -8.92 34.51 33.02
CA SER A 609 -7.91 33.92 32.13
C SER A 609 -6.74 34.87 31.93
N GLU A 610 -5.54 34.33 31.83
CA GLU A 610 -4.30 35.08 31.59
C GLU A 610 -3.54 34.50 30.40
N LYS A 611 -2.86 35.38 29.65
CA LYS A 611 -2.10 35.01 28.45
C LYS A 611 -0.61 35.27 28.62
N HIS A 612 0.21 34.29 28.27
CA HIS A 612 1.65 34.47 28.17
C HIS A 612 2.08 34.39 26.71
N LEU A 613 2.57 35.51 26.14
CA LEU A 613 3.04 35.61 24.75
C LEU A 613 4.55 35.46 24.66
N LYS A 614 5.03 34.75 23.63
CA LYS A 614 6.47 34.62 23.39
C LYS A 614 6.82 34.43 21.92
N GLU A 615 7.76 35.24 21.43
CA GLU A 615 8.44 35.11 20.13
C GLU A 615 9.51 34.02 20.17
N LYS A 616 9.63 33.25 19.08
CA LYS A 616 10.47 32.05 19.00
C LYS A 616 11.39 32.05 17.80
N GLU A 617 12.69 31.83 18.05
CA GLU A 617 13.72 31.67 17.04
C GLU A 617 13.98 30.17 16.81
N TYR A 618 13.39 29.59 15.74
CA TYR A 618 13.48 28.16 15.43
C TYR A 618 14.34 27.87 14.19
N LEU A 619 14.61 28.88 13.36
CA LEU A 619 15.23 28.68 12.04
C LEU A 619 16.59 27.97 12.09
N PRO A 620 17.51 28.28 13.02
CA PRO A 620 18.80 27.57 13.12
C PRO A 620 18.65 26.07 13.45
N HIS A 621 17.48 25.66 13.94
CA HIS A 621 17.22 24.30 14.41
C HIS A 621 16.34 23.48 13.44
N LEU A 622 15.73 24.13 12.45
CA LEU A 622 14.68 23.56 11.59
C LEU A 622 15.20 22.41 10.70
N GLY A 623 16.40 22.57 10.12
CA GLY A 623 16.91 21.65 9.11
C GLY A 623 15.94 21.52 7.93
N THR A 624 15.63 20.28 7.53
CA THR A 624 14.69 19.98 6.44
C THR A 624 13.25 19.69 6.93
N GLN A 625 12.97 19.90 8.22
CA GLN A 625 11.65 19.65 8.80
C GLN A 625 10.76 20.89 8.68
N VAL A 626 9.45 20.71 8.82
CA VAL A 626 8.47 21.81 8.76
C VAL A 626 7.53 21.83 9.96
N SER A 627 7.72 20.93 10.92
CA SER A 627 6.85 20.78 12.08
C SER A 627 7.56 21.22 13.37
N LEU A 628 6.92 22.11 14.12
CA LEU A 628 7.33 22.56 15.45
C LEU A 628 6.38 22.01 16.50
N ARG A 629 6.92 21.51 17.62
CA ARG A 629 6.14 21.05 18.77
C ARG A 629 6.42 21.91 20.00
N PHE A 630 5.33 22.31 20.64
CA PHE A 630 5.29 23.03 21.89
C PHE A 630 4.57 22.16 22.92
N VAL A 631 5.24 21.87 24.04
CA VAL A 631 4.66 21.16 25.17
C VAL A 631 4.72 22.10 26.37
N VAL A 632 3.57 22.45 26.93
CA VAL A 632 3.50 23.19 28.19
C VAL A 632 2.96 22.28 29.27
N THR A 633 3.68 22.18 30.37
CA THR A 633 3.20 21.59 31.62
C THR A 633 3.09 22.66 32.69
N GLY A 634 2.17 22.47 33.63
CA GLY A 634 1.96 23.40 34.74
C GLY A 634 1.60 22.68 36.03
N GLN A 635 1.95 23.26 37.17
CA GLN A 635 1.54 22.78 38.49
C GLN A 635 0.78 23.89 39.22
N ALA A 636 -0.43 23.56 39.67
CA ALA A 636 -1.29 24.43 40.47
C ALA A 636 -1.87 23.63 41.64
N ASP A 637 -1.39 23.87 42.86
CA ASP A 637 -1.67 23.01 44.02
C ASP A 637 -1.30 21.55 43.73
N GLU A 638 -2.23 20.62 43.91
CA GLU A 638 -2.09 19.20 43.61
C GLU A 638 -2.40 18.88 42.14
N GLN A 639 -2.95 19.83 41.36
CA GLN A 639 -3.33 19.60 39.96
C GLN A 639 -2.14 19.85 39.01
N SER A 640 -1.87 18.87 38.15
CA SER A 640 -0.93 19.00 37.03
C SER A 640 -1.68 19.30 35.73
N LEU A 641 -1.23 20.30 35.00
CA LEU A 641 -1.76 20.76 33.71
C LEU A 641 -0.81 20.36 32.59
N THR A 642 -1.34 20.04 31.41
CA THR A 642 -0.52 19.75 30.22
C THR A 642 -1.28 20.07 28.94
N ALA A 643 -0.60 20.76 28.02
CA ALA A 643 -1.06 21.07 26.67
C ALA A 643 0.06 20.78 25.66
N ILE A 644 -0.30 20.18 24.53
CA ILE A 644 0.61 19.89 23.42
C ILE A 644 0.04 20.55 22.17
N LYS A 645 0.87 21.30 21.45
CA LYS A 645 0.52 21.90 20.17
C LYS A 645 1.63 21.65 19.15
N VAL A 646 1.22 21.22 17.96
CA VAL A 646 2.08 21.17 16.78
C VAL A 646 1.70 22.33 15.85
N VAL A 647 2.72 22.98 15.30
CA VAL A 647 2.60 24.06 14.30
C VAL A 647 3.34 23.60 13.05
N GLU A 648 2.61 23.51 11.94
CA GLU A 648 3.16 23.20 10.62
C GLU A 648 3.48 24.51 9.88
N LEU A 649 4.71 24.63 9.39
CA LEU A 649 5.17 25.80 8.63
C LEU A 649 4.71 25.72 7.18
N GLN A 650 4.17 26.81 6.66
CA GLN A 650 3.76 26.89 5.26
C GLN A 650 4.96 27.15 4.35
N THR A 651 5.04 26.40 3.26
CA THR A 651 6.08 26.53 2.25
C THR A 651 5.63 27.46 1.11
N PRO A 652 6.57 28.12 0.41
CA PRO A 652 6.25 29.08 -0.64
C PRO A 652 5.64 28.40 -1.87
N HIS A 653 4.88 29.17 -2.64
CA HIS A 653 4.12 28.63 -3.76
C HIS A 653 5.00 28.46 -5.01
N LEU A 654 5.08 27.22 -5.52
CA LEU A 654 5.57 26.91 -6.86
C LEU A 654 4.45 27.20 -7.87
N THR A 655 4.74 27.90 -8.96
CA THR A 655 3.74 28.18 -10.00
C THR A 655 3.89 27.21 -11.16
N VAL A 656 2.78 26.61 -11.60
CA VAL A 656 2.74 25.70 -12.76
C VAL A 656 1.65 26.18 -13.71
N GLU A 657 2.02 26.40 -14.97
CA GLU A 657 1.13 26.88 -16.03
C GLU A 657 1.23 25.97 -17.25
N ALA A 658 0.12 25.78 -17.97
CA ALA A 658 0.11 25.03 -19.22
C ALA A 658 -0.39 25.92 -20.37
N SER A 659 0.23 25.77 -21.54
CA SER A 659 -0.12 26.48 -22.77
C SER A 659 -0.24 25.52 -23.96
N GLY A 660 -1.02 25.93 -24.96
CA GLY A 660 -1.40 25.09 -26.10
C GLY A 660 -2.88 24.67 -26.07
N GLN A 661 -3.29 23.86 -27.04
CA GLN A 661 -4.67 23.37 -27.15
C GLN A 661 -4.86 22.11 -26.31
N LEU A 662 -5.82 22.11 -25.38
CA LEU A 662 -6.17 20.97 -24.51
C LEU A 662 -6.81 19.79 -25.30
N GLN A 663 -6.02 19.19 -26.18
CA GLN A 663 -6.41 18.10 -27.06
C GLN A 663 -5.39 16.98 -27.04
N VAL A 664 -5.86 15.75 -27.09
CA VAL A 664 -4.98 14.58 -27.21
C VAL A 664 -4.25 14.60 -28.55
N GLN A 665 -3.02 14.08 -28.58
CA GLN A 665 -2.17 14.02 -29.77
C GLN A 665 -1.74 15.38 -30.36
N LYS A 666 -1.92 16.48 -29.62
CA LYS A 666 -1.38 17.80 -29.97
C LYS A 666 -0.29 18.21 -28.98
N GLU A 667 0.74 18.83 -29.50
CA GLU A 667 1.83 19.36 -28.68
C GLU A 667 1.33 20.52 -27.80
N MET A 668 1.77 20.48 -26.54
CA MET A 668 1.48 21.46 -25.50
C MET A 668 2.76 21.73 -24.70
N PHE A 669 2.73 22.79 -23.89
CA PHE A 669 3.86 23.17 -23.05
C PHE A 669 3.43 23.36 -21.61
N VAL A 670 4.25 22.93 -20.67
CA VAL A 670 4.10 23.19 -19.24
C VAL A 670 5.28 24.03 -18.77
N THR A 671 5.02 25.06 -17.98
CA THR A 671 6.02 25.96 -17.41
C THR A 671 5.93 25.92 -15.89
N ALA A 672 7.02 25.56 -15.23
CA ALA A 672 7.18 25.70 -13.78
C ALA A 672 8.06 26.92 -13.46
N SER A 673 7.60 27.79 -12.57
CA SER A 673 8.32 29.00 -12.17
C SER A 673 8.25 29.22 -10.66
N PHE A 674 9.30 29.81 -10.12
CA PHE A 674 9.43 30.11 -8.69
C PHE A 674 10.37 31.28 -8.49
N THR A 675 10.11 32.06 -7.44
CA THR A 675 10.96 33.17 -6.99
C THR A 675 11.36 32.90 -5.55
N ASN A 676 12.66 32.95 -5.25
CA ASN A 676 13.16 32.74 -3.89
C ASN A 676 12.72 33.89 -2.97
N PRO A 677 11.78 33.67 -2.03
CA PRO A 677 11.28 34.74 -1.17
C PRO A 677 12.23 35.01 0.02
N TYR A 678 13.23 34.17 0.23
CA TYR A 678 14.09 34.21 1.40
C TYR A 678 15.24 35.20 1.25
N SER A 679 15.83 35.57 2.40
CA SER A 679 17.02 36.41 2.49
C SER A 679 18.34 35.65 2.27
N PHE A 680 18.28 34.35 2.00
CA PHE A 680 19.44 33.48 1.79
C PHE A 680 19.29 32.62 0.51
N PRO A 681 20.42 32.17 -0.09
CA PRO A 681 20.39 31.34 -1.29
C PRO A 681 19.82 29.94 -1.04
N LEU A 682 19.06 29.41 -1.99
CA LEU A 682 18.64 28.02 -2.03
C LEU A 682 19.69 27.19 -2.77
N GLN A 683 20.07 26.04 -2.21
CA GLN A 683 21.13 25.19 -2.77
C GLN A 683 20.56 23.87 -3.30
N ASP A 684 21.21 23.34 -4.34
CA ASP A 684 20.94 22.03 -4.95
C ASP A 684 19.45 21.80 -5.22
N VAL A 685 18.83 22.75 -5.91
CA VAL A 685 17.40 22.77 -6.16
C VAL A 685 17.06 21.81 -7.28
N ILE A 686 16.11 20.91 -7.01
CA ILE A 686 15.54 20.00 -8.00
C ILE A 686 14.06 20.30 -8.16
N VAL A 687 13.66 20.51 -9.42
CA VAL A 687 12.25 20.66 -9.83
C VAL A 687 11.87 19.42 -10.62
N ALA A 688 10.80 18.76 -10.23
CA ALA A 688 10.25 17.61 -10.95
C ALA A 688 8.84 17.93 -11.46
N ILE A 689 8.50 17.48 -12.67
CA ILE A 689 7.16 17.60 -13.28
C ILE A 689 6.72 16.23 -13.78
N GLU A 690 5.47 15.86 -13.50
CA GLU A 690 4.86 14.61 -13.94
C GLU A 690 3.35 14.76 -14.14
N GLY A 691 2.74 13.99 -15.05
CA GLY A 691 1.29 13.89 -15.17
C GLY A 691 0.85 12.65 -15.95
N SER A 692 0.05 11.79 -15.32
CA SER A 692 -0.43 10.55 -15.94
C SER A 692 -1.23 10.83 -17.22
N GLY A 693 -0.88 10.13 -18.30
CA GLY A 693 -1.44 10.33 -19.63
C GLY A 693 -1.06 11.67 -20.30
N LEU A 694 -0.21 12.49 -19.69
CA LEU A 694 0.19 13.81 -20.18
C LEU A 694 1.70 13.88 -20.46
N ILE A 695 2.53 13.78 -19.42
CA ILE A 695 3.99 13.92 -19.48
C ILE A 695 4.63 12.90 -18.54
N SER A 696 5.62 12.16 -19.06
CA SER A 696 6.49 11.32 -18.22
C SER A 696 7.28 12.18 -17.24
N TYR A 697 7.70 11.64 -16.11
CA TYR A 697 8.56 12.35 -15.16
C TYR A 697 9.75 13.06 -15.84
N LYS A 698 9.88 14.37 -15.59
CA LYS A 698 11.00 15.22 -16.01
C LYS A 698 11.59 15.91 -14.79
N THR A 699 12.89 16.18 -14.81
CA THR A 699 13.57 16.95 -13.77
C THR A 699 14.47 18.04 -14.32
N ARG A 700 14.64 19.09 -13.53
CA ARG A 700 15.60 20.16 -13.74
C ARG A 700 16.36 20.44 -12.45
N PHE A 701 17.68 20.59 -12.58
CA PHE A 701 18.58 20.90 -11.48
C PHE A 701 19.08 22.35 -11.58
N TYR A 702 19.13 23.05 -10.46
CA TYR A 702 19.74 24.36 -10.29
C TYR A 702 20.67 24.31 -9.08
N SER A 703 21.95 24.61 -9.27
CA SER A 703 22.93 24.56 -8.17
C SER A 703 22.63 25.58 -7.08
N VAL A 704 22.26 26.81 -7.47
CA VAL A 704 21.93 27.90 -6.55
C VAL A 704 20.79 28.73 -7.12
N ILE A 705 19.85 29.15 -6.27
CA ILE A 705 18.90 30.23 -6.55
C ILE A 705 19.10 31.33 -5.51
N GLU A 706 19.62 32.47 -5.95
CA GLU A 706 19.94 33.61 -5.09
C GLU A 706 18.69 34.25 -4.45
N PRO A 707 18.84 34.99 -3.34
CA PRO A 707 17.73 35.76 -2.75
C PRO A 707 17.03 36.63 -3.80
N GLN A 708 15.69 36.59 -3.82
CA GLN A 708 14.84 37.34 -4.75
C GLN A 708 15.00 36.99 -6.24
N ALA A 709 15.85 36.01 -6.59
CA ALA A 709 15.97 35.53 -7.97
C ALA A 709 14.80 34.62 -8.35
N SER A 710 14.43 34.64 -9.63
CA SER A 710 13.39 33.79 -10.20
C SER A 710 13.96 32.86 -11.26
N TYR A 711 13.37 31.68 -11.41
CA TYR A 711 13.58 30.83 -12.59
C TYR A 711 12.26 30.47 -13.25
N SER A 712 12.36 30.03 -14.51
CA SER A 712 11.26 29.47 -15.28
C SER A 712 11.79 28.31 -16.13
N TRP A 713 11.09 27.19 -16.12
CA TRP A 713 11.42 25.99 -16.88
C TRP A 713 10.21 25.51 -17.67
N THR A 714 10.35 25.41 -18.99
CA THR A 714 9.30 24.97 -19.90
C THR A 714 9.65 23.62 -20.53
N GLU A 715 8.69 22.71 -20.56
CA GLU A 715 8.78 21.40 -21.21
C GLU A 715 7.61 21.19 -22.19
N SER A 716 7.89 20.59 -23.34
CA SER A 716 6.88 20.16 -24.30
C SER A 716 6.33 18.77 -23.93
N PHE A 717 5.03 18.54 -24.16
CA PHE A 717 4.41 17.24 -23.99
C PHE A 717 3.25 17.02 -24.96
N ILE A 718 2.86 15.75 -25.14
CA ILE A 718 1.76 15.35 -26.02
C ILE A 718 0.78 14.50 -25.21
N PRO A 719 -0.43 15.02 -24.88
CA PRO A 719 -1.42 14.27 -24.11
C PRO A 719 -1.87 13.00 -24.84
N ARG A 720 -1.77 11.86 -24.16
CA ARG A 720 -2.23 10.55 -24.62
C ARG A 720 -3.67 10.26 -24.22
N LEU A 721 -4.05 10.64 -22.99
CA LEU A 721 -5.36 10.33 -22.42
C LEU A 721 -6.28 11.56 -22.37
N GLU A 722 -7.54 11.36 -22.71
CA GLU A 722 -8.59 12.37 -22.58
C GLU A 722 -9.13 12.48 -21.15
N GLY A 723 -9.99 13.47 -20.90
CA GLY A 723 -10.68 13.65 -19.61
C GLY A 723 -10.00 14.68 -18.70
N GLN A 724 -10.44 14.74 -17.44
CA GLN A 724 -9.80 15.58 -16.44
C GLN A 724 -8.46 14.97 -16.03
N ARG A 725 -7.38 15.73 -16.21
CA ARG A 725 -6.00 15.32 -15.86
C ARG A 725 -5.28 16.47 -15.15
N ARG A 726 -4.28 16.13 -14.34
CA ARG A 726 -3.44 17.09 -13.61
C ARG A 726 -1.97 16.92 -13.97
N LEU A 727 -1.24 18.03 -13.88
CA LEU A 727 0.22 18.06 -13.86
C LEU A 727 0.62 18.38 -12.44
N VAL A 728 1.55 17.60 -11.90
CA VAL A 728 2.10 17.76 -10.55
C VAL A 728 3.54 18.20 -10.70
N ALA A 729 3.91 19.26 -9.99
CA ALA A 729 5.30 19.70 -9.89
C ALA A 729 5.73 19.75 -8.42
N VAL A 730 6.94 19.26 -8.14
CA VAL A 730 7.54 19.27 -6.81
C VAL A 730 8.89 19.97 -6.89
N MET A 731 9.17 20.84 -5.93
CA MET A 731 10.45 21.52 -5.77
C MET A 731 11.06 21.16 -4.41
N VAL A 732 12.30 20.69 -4.43
CA VAL A 732 13.09 20.38 -3.24
C VAL A 732 14.46 21.07 -3.31
N CYS A 733 15.05 21.37 -2.16
CA CYS A 733 16.39 21.92 -2.01
C CYS A 733 17.11 21.28 -0.81
N SER A 734 18.43 21.36 -0.78
CA SER A 734 19.24 20.71 0.28
C SER A 734 19.11 21.38 1.65
N ASN A 735 18.89 22.71 1.69
CA ASN A 735 18.87 23.47 2.95
C ASN A 735 17.50 23.54 3.64
N LEU A 736 16.38 23.34 2.94
CA LEU A 736 15.02 23.42 3.52
C LEU A 736 14.13 22.20 3.21
N GLY A 737 14.62 21.20 2.47
CA GLY A 737 13.80 20.05 2.06
C GLY A 737 12.80 20.44 0.96
N ARG A 738 11.51 20.12 1.14
CA ARG A 738 10.45 20.42 0.14
C ARG A 738 10.03 21.88 0.25
N LEU A 739 10.27 22.65 -0.81
CA LEU A 739 9.94 24.07 -0.89
C LEU A 739 8.54 24.33 -1.41
N GLY A 740 7.94 23.36 -2.11
CA GLY A 740 6.57 23.46 -2.58
C GLY A 740 6.18 22.26 -3.43
N GLN A 741 4.88 21.99 -3.44
CA GLN A 741 4.24 21.26 -4.51
C GLN A 741 3.14 22.12 -5.07
N SER A 742 3.02 22.09 -6.37
CA SER A 742 1.93 22.74 -7.07
C SER A 742 1.42 21.82 -8.13
N SER A 743 0.13 21.91 -8.36
CA SER A 743 -0.51 21.16 -9.40
C SER A 743 -1.45 22.05 -10.16
N LEU A 744 -1.38 21.96 -11.48
CA LEU A 744 -2.38 22.60 -12.30
C LEU A 744 -3.78 22.08 -11.91
N PRO A 745 -4.77 22.97 -11.78
CA PRO A 745 -6.17 22.56 -11.66
C PRO A 745 -6.51 21.58 -12.77
N ALA A 746 -7.37 20.61 -12.49
CA ALA A 746 -7.67 19.58 -13.47
C ALA A 746 -8.23 20.16 -14.77
N GLN A 747 -7.51 19.95 -15.87
CA GLN A 747 -7.90 20.42 -17.19
C GLN A 747 -8.54 19.28 -17.97
N ARG A 748 -9.56 19.61 -18.77
CA ARG A 748 -10.29 18.61 -19.57
C ARG A 748 -9.72 18.54 -20.99
N TYR A 749 -8.96 17.48 -21.26
CA TYR A 749 -8.39 17.19 -22.57
C TYR A 749 -9.43 16.51 -23.47
N LYS A 750 -9.62 17.02 -24.69
CA LYS A 750 -10.61 16.50 -25.66
C LYS A 750 -9.95 15.59 -26.71
N LYS A 751 -10.70 14.62 -27.23
CA LYS A 751 -10.33 13.90 -28.46
C LYS A 751 -10.27 14.87 -29.65
N ASN A 752 -9.33 14.60 -30.56
CA ASN A 752 -9.32 15.25 -31.87
C ASN A 752 -10.55 14.72 -32.62
N THR A 753 -11.53 15.60 -32.86
CA THR A 753 -12.75 15.30 -33.63
C THR A 753 -12.49 15.29 -35.11
#